data_AF-A0AAD3CH18-F1
#
_entry.id   AF-A0AAD3CH18-F1
#
_cell.length_a   1.000
_cell.length_b   1.000
_cell.length_c   1.000
_cell.angle_alpha   90.00
_cell.angle_beta   90.00
_cell.angle_gamma   90.00
#
_symmetry.space_group_name_H-M   'P 1'
#
loop_
_entity.id
_entity.type
_entity.pdbx_description
1 polymer ?
#
loop_
_entity_poly.entity_id
_entity_poly.type
_entity_poly.pdbx_seq_one_letter_code
_entity_poly.pdbx_strand_id
1 'polypeptide(L)'
;MSVHEEGGLDASSKDERTKGESIMAGRIHHPSWQNNGGPETSLDLDDADFSIEESRNPSVLSNSVITYDLAKPFHGTNQGDGASLWSGADDEKLSSEKEKFTDDKIIDRASAFDDANHFELEEDISSIVLVSPLNSIPFFFATFMMAVQVTILVLCMESLIDEVTPGNRLHVPVFNTFEENMAQALALLVSLFASRDIVSSLSIFDVNFGLNEEEETVASRWKWYMVNLTRFAIASVGLLVAFLFVLQGTEVLDLFLDFAAVQFVSELDDIAFHLAKHGVLGSQMQDATVKVGQVQLNYRKKTKGRYNMRTVKVVGYSLLFCILLAPWIAAKIFQMRGVYFKADCQSFHIYFEENSFDIRNSCKVLKEQNRPCPEAWEAETSQLLQYEQFSDIYTVGTDENGYIDIENHRPIYYQRGVDNSDTSFSWGKISYCDQVNAWIFSIEGLGKGAKKNDCSWLIKSPETDAFSLDDVPEGDWVAWTGRLVETVVDITCIECEPGEENAVGCNFNGDCLEKERTCDCKDSFLGFQCEVCTACESLTHSGHFWAEIETEMLTVATIGNETDIVDIQSQFNSTEFFQSLLKDETAVEAYDRQVYFIGGVSEDILFLMYTGSKYSIRYISAEALTDTNGKTLADTKLTNYLETFHTFWETNSTLLFETGITREISPLGLSWFSATSNTKANFTFECTNLEFADQCITKG
;
A
#
# COMPACT_ATOMS: atom_id res chain seq x y z
N MET A 1 -38.78 -37.80 17.40
CA MET A 1 -37.57 -37.77 18.25
C MET A 1 -37.50 -36.39 18.87
N SER A 2 -37.15 -36.37 20.16
CA SER A 2 -37.58 -35.44 21.19
C SER A 2 -36.99 -34.04 21.13
N VAL A 3 -37.87 -33.12 21.52
CA VAL A 3 -37.68 -31.74 21.99
C VAL A 3 -36.70 -31.68 23.17
N HIS A 4 -35.85 -30.65 23.20
CA HIS A 4 -35.33 -30.08 24.44
C HIS A 4 -35.34 -28.54 24.32
N GLU A 5 -36.23 -27.93 25.11
CA GLU A 5 -36.24 -26.52 25.52
C GLU A 5 -35.55 -26.40 26.88
N GLU A 6 -34.93 -25.23 27.12
CA GLU A 6 -34.65 -24.49 28.38
C GLU A 6 -33.38 -23.64 28.13
N GLY A 7 -33.22 -22.37 28.53
CA GLY A 7 -34.01 -21.38 29.26
C GLY A 7 -33.37 -20.00 28.99
N GLY A 8 -34.10 -18.90 29.07
CA GLY A 8 -34.04 -18.03 30.25
C GLY A 8 -33.31 -16.70 29.93
N LEU A 9 -34.06 -15.68 29.51
CA LEU A 9 -33.56 -14.30 29.37
C LEU A 9 -34.32 -13.39 30.33
N ASP A 10 -33.58 -12.80 31.26
CA ASP A 10 -34.05 -11.81 32.21
C ASP A 10 -34.29 -10.46 31.54
N ALA A 11 -35.39 -9.84 31.96
CA ALA A 11 -35.85 -8.53 31.55
C ALA A 11 -35.58 -7.48 32.64
N SER A 12 -34.88 -6.41 32.28
CA SER A 12 -34.84 -5.10 32.95
C SER A 12 -34.02 -4.19 32.02
N SER A 13 -34.40 -3.01 31.55
CA SER A 13 -35.18 -1.93 32.14
C SER A 13 -35.58 -0.99 30.99
N LYS A 14 -36.82 -0.49 31.02
CA LYS A 14 -37.33 0.61 30.18
C LYS A 14 -37.35 1.88 31.04
N ASP A 15 -36.88 3.00 30.48
CA ASP A 15 -37.48 4.33 30.58
C ASP A 15 -36.75 5.25 29.57
N GLU A 16 -37.34 5.61 28.42
CA GLU A 16 -38.31 6.69 28.12
C GLU A 16 -37.75 8.14 28.10
N ARG A 17 -37.83 8.74 26.90
CA ARG A 17 -38.01 10.17 26.56
C ARG A 17 -36.79 11.11 26.73
N THR A 18 -36.49 12.04 25.83
CA THR A 18 -37.38 12.89 25.00
C THR A 18 -36.65 13.45 23.76
N LYS A 19 -37.45 13.73 22.74
CA LYS A 19 -37.19 14.48 21.49
C LYS A 19 -36.49 15.84 21.71
N GLY A 20 -35.64 16.18 20.74
CA GLY A 20 -35.12 17.54 20.54
C GLY A 20 -34.43 17.69 19.19
N GLU A 21 -35.19 17.59 18.09
CA GLU A 21 -34.71 18.03 16.77
C GLU A 21 -34.58 19.57 16.78
N SER A 22 -33.37 20.07 16.55
CA SER A 22 -33.15 21.47 16.22
C SER A 22 -32.34 21.57 14.93
N ILE A 23 -33.03 22.05 13.90
CA ILE A 23 -32.49 22.41 12.60
C ILE A 23 -31.65 23.68 12.79
N MET A 24 -30.34 23.59 12.59
CA MET A 24 -29.48 24.77 12.40
C MET A 24 -29.01 24.82 10.95
N ALA A 25 -29.53 25.82 10.24
CA ALA A 25 -29.01 26.27 8.95
C ALA A 25 -27.65 26.95 9.17
N GLY A 26 -26.57 26.27 8.76
CA GLY A 26 -25.22 26.82 8.70
C GLY A 26 -25.09 27.80 7.54
N ARG A 27 -25.04 29.10 7.85
CA ARG A 27 -24.75 30.19 6.92
C ARG A 27 -23.23 30.23 6.66
N ILE A 28 -22.83 30.00 5.41
CA ILE A 28 -21.45 30.10 4.92
C ILE A 28 -20.99 31.56 5.07
N HIS A 29 -19.98 31.79 5.92
CA HIS A 29 -19.24 33.05 5.98
C HIS A 29 -17.87 32.85 5.33
N HIS A 30 -17.65 33.48 4.18
CA HIS A 30 -16.34 33.69 3.60
C HIS A 30 -15.50 34.62 4.50
N PRO A 31 -14.25 34.30 4.84
CA PRO A 31 -13.32 35.28 5.37
C PRO A 31 -12.64 36.02 4.21
N SER A 32 -12.86 37.33 4.18
CA SER A 32 -12.13 38.29 3.36
C SER A 32 -10.67 38.36 3.82
N TRP A 33 -9.74 38.02 2.92
CA TRP A 33 -8.32 38.30 3.08
C TRP A 33 -8.07 39.81 3.06
N GLN A 34 -7.52 40.35 4.15
CA GLN A 34 -6.91 41.68 4.18
C GLN A 34 -5.40 41.52 4.10
N ASN A 35 -4.84 41.99 2.98
CA ASN A 35 -3.42 42.26 2.80
C ASN A 35 -2.96 43.31 3.82
N ASN A 36 -2.01 42.94 4.67
CA ASN A 36 -1.15 43.89 5.36
C ASN A 36 0.30 43.54 5.04
N GLY A 37 0.88 44.31 4.13
CA GLY A 37 2.31 44.34 3.90
C GLY A 37 3.03 45.06 5.04
N GLY A 38 4.15 44.48 5.46
CA GLY A 38 5.12 45.05 6.40
C GLY A 38 6.48 44.38 6.15
N PRO A 39 7.59 45.10 6.36
CA PRO A 39 8.73 45.09 5.44
C PRO A 39 9.76 44.00 5.73
N GLU A 40 10.25 43.38 4.67
CA GLU A 40 11.48 42.60 4.64
C GLU A 40 12.68 43.53 4.91
N THR A 41 13.39 43.28 6.01
CA THR A 41 14.77 43.75 6.18
C THR A 41 15.69 42.57 5.95
N SER A 42 16.35 42.62 4.80
CA SER A 42 17.51 41.82 4.42
C SER A 42 18.62 41.95 5.47
N LEU A 43 19.07 40.81 5.98
CA LEU A 43 20.29 40.68 6.75
C LEU A 43 21.31 39.97 5.86
N ASP A 44 22.27 40.75 5.38
CA ASP A 44 23.49 40.29 4.72
C ASP A 44 24.26 39.37 5.68
N LEU A 45 24.58 38.16 5.21
CA LEU A 45 25.55 37.28 5.84
C LEU A 45 26.76 37.19 4.91
N ASP A 46 27.85 37.77 5.41
CA ASP A 46 29.17 37.83 4.80
C ASP A 46 29.79 36.45 4.59
N ASP A 47 30.57 36.40 3.52
CA ASP A 47 31.41 35.34 3.00
C ASP A 47 32.28 34.62 4.05
N ALA A 48 32.25 33.28 4.01
CA ALA A 48 33.32 32.44 4.55
C ALA A 48 33.76 31.44 3.47
N ASP A 49 34.83 31.80 2.77
CA ASP A 49 35.62 30.95 1.89
C ASP A 49 36.08 29.69 2.63
N PHE A 50 35.63 28.51 2.20
CA PHE A 50 36.25 27.24 2.52
C PHE A 50 36.69 26.55 1.21
N SER A 51 38.00 26.54 1.00
CA SER A 51 38.67 25.90 -0.13
C SER A 51 38.97 24.45 0.22
N ILE A 52 38.36 23.51 -0.50
CA ILE A 52 38.71 22.09 -0.47
C ILE A 52 39.55 21.77 -1.71
N GLU A 53 40.80 21.36 -1.47
CA GLU A 53 41.69 20.77 -2.47
C GLU A 53 41.14 19.42 -2.93
N GLU A 54 40.71 19.34 -4.20
CA GLU A 54 40.30 18.10 -4.83
C GLU A 54 41.47 17.48 -5.60
N SER A 55 42.02 16.39 -5.06
CA SER A 55 43.08 15.60 -5.68
C SER A 55 42.53 14.73 -6.81
N ARG A 56 43.05 14.93 -8.01
CA ARG A 56 42.85 14.08 -9.19
C ARG A 56 43.47 12.69 -9.00
N ASN A 57 42.72 11.64 -9.34
CA ASN A 57 43.21 10.65 -10.31
C ASN A 57 42.07 9.81 -10.94
N PRO A 58 42.14 9.46 -12.25
CA PRO A 58 41.05 8.82 -12.98
C PRO A 58 41.34 7.35 -13.33
N SER A 59 40.30 6.53 -13.40
CA SER A 59 40.20 5.40 -14.35
C SER A 59 38.80 4.79 -14.33
N VAL A 60 38.01 4.97 -15.40
CA VAL A 60 37.68 3.96 -16.43
C VAL A 60 36.65 2.92 -15.96
N LEU A 61 35.40 3.07 -16.40
CA LEU A 61 34.72 2.11 -17.29
C LEU A 61 33.42 2.70 -17.84
N SER A 62 33.34 2.73 -19.16
CA SER A 62 32.27 3.22 -20.00
C SER A 62 31.14 2.20 -20.13
N ASN A 63 29.89 2.61 -19.90
CA ASN A 63 28.73 1.95 -20.48
C ASN A 63 27.97 2.95 -21.36
N SER A 64 27.83 2.55 -22.62
CA SER A 64 27.29 3.30 -23.75
C SER A 64 25.78 3.46 -23.65
N VAL A 65 25.31 4.71 -23.60
CA VAL A 65 23.92 5.09 -23.87
C VAL A 65 23.72 5.18 -25.38
N ILE A 66 22.79 4.39 -25.91
CA ILE A 66 22.33 4.45 -27.29
C ILE A 66 21.27 5.56 -27.37
N THR A 67 21.62 6.69 -27.99
CA THR A 67 20.66 7.74 -28.38
C THR A 67 20.13 7.45 -29.79
N TYR A 68 18.80 7.43 -29.95
CA TYR A 68 18.15 7.39 -31.24
C TYR A 68 18.11 8.80 -31.85
N ASP A 69 18.78 8.98 -32.99
CA ASP A 69 18.79 10.19 -33.79
C ASP A 69 17.51 10.28 -34.64
N LEU A 70 16.73 11.35 -34.43
CA LEU A 70 15.54 11.69 -35.22
C LEU A 70 15.94 12.18 -36.62
N ALA A 71 15.34 11.55 -37.63
CA ALA A 71 15.58 11.80 -39.04
C ALA A 71 15.15 13.20 -39.51
N LYS A 72 15.98 13.76 -40.40
CA LYS A 72 15.76 15.03 -41.13
C LYS A 72 14.59 14.95 -42.13
N PRO A 73 13.91 16.08 -42.43
CA PRO A 73 12.86 16.13 -43.44
C PRO A 73 13.43 16.24 -44.86
N PHE A 74 12.76 15.56 -45.79
CA PHE A 74 13.03 15.56 -47.22
C PHE A 74 12.55 16.87 -47.88
N HIS A 75 13.46 17.56 -48.58
CA HIS A 75 13.13 18.62 -49.52
C HIS A 75 12.64 18.00 -50.84
N GLY A 76 11.41 18.32 -51.23
CA GLY A 76 10.85 18.02 -52.55
C GLY A 76 10.15 19.25 -53.11
N THR A 77 10.88 19.99 -53.94
CA THR A 77 10.37 21.09 -54.77
C THR A 77 9.38 20.55 -55.80
N ASN A 78 8.18 21.13 -55.89
CA ASN A 78 7.50 21.25 -57.16
C ASN A 78 6.70 22.56 -57.24
N GLN A 79 7.05 23.27 -58.31
CA GLN A 79 6.63 24.58 -58.75
C GLN A 79 5.36 24.39 -59.59
N GLY A 80 4.31 25.17 -59.31
CA GLY A 80 3.05 25.11 -60.06
C GLY A 80 2.22 26.35 -59.75
N ASP A 81 2.34 27.32 -60.64
CA ASP A 81 1.64 28.61 -60.64
C ASP A 81 0.10 28.45 -60.66
N GLY A 82 -0.60 29.35 -59.99
CA GLY A 82 -2.06 29.40 -60.04
C GLY A 82 -2.70 30.41 -59.09
N ALA A 83 -2.33 31.68 -59.21
CA ALA A 83 -3.05 32.78 -58.58
C ALA A 83 -4.41 33.01 -59.26
N SER A 84 -5.50 33.16 -58.47
CA SER A 84 -6.39 34.32 -58.56
C SER A 84 -7.68 34.16 -57.74
N LEU A 85 -7.98 35.23 -56.99
CA LEU A 85 -9.29 35.86 -56.77
C LEU A 85 -10.48 34.99 -56.32
N TRP A 86 -10.94 35.23 -55.08
CA TRP A 86 -12.38 35.38 -54.81
C TRP A 86 -12.60 36.59 -53.89
N SER A 87 -13.10 37.67 -54.49
CA SER A 87 -13.66 38.84 -53.85
C SER A 87 -14.92 39.24 -54.64
N GLY A 88 -15.99 39.61 -53.95
CA GLY A 88 -17.23 40.14 -54.53
C GLY A 88 -18.34 39.09 -54.49
N ALA A 89 -19.36 39.24 -53.64
CA ALA A 89 -20.46 40.20 -53.79
C ALA A 89 -21.24 39.93 -55.07
N ASP A 90 -22.46 39.43 -54.90
CA ASP A 90 -23.65 39.83 -55.66
C ASP A 90 -24.88 39.20 -54.98
N ASP A 91 -25.49 40.01 -54.12
CA ASP A 91 -26.93 40.01 -53.89
C ASP A 91 -27.66 40.32 -55.20
N GLU A 92 -28.95 40.00 -55.25
CA GLU A 92 -29.93 40.52 -56.23
C GLU A 92 -30.18 39.68 -57.49
N LYS A 93 -30.91 38.56 -57.32
CA LYS A 93 -32.08 38.17 -58.15
C LYS A 93 -32.56 36.78 -57.77
N LEU A 94 -33.58 36.69 -56.92
CA LEU A 94 -34.51 35.56 -56.96
C LEU A 94 -35.84 35.91 -56.27
N SER A 95 -36.56 36.87 -56.85
CA SER A 95 -37.91 37.25 -56.43
C SER A 95 -38.88 37.24 -57.61
N SER A 96 -38.99 36.12 -58.32
CA SER A 96 -40.15 35.85 -59.18
C SER A 96 -40.25 34.38 -59.60
N GLU A 97 -40.59 33.48 -58.67
CA GLU A 97 -41.16 32.18 -59.04
C GLU A 97 -42.11 31.67 -57.94
N LYS A 98 -43.16 32.47 -57.69
CA LYS A 98 -44.39 32.00 -57.05
C LYS A 98 -45.37 31.67 -58.18
N GLU A 99 -45.44 30.41 -58.58
CA GLU A 99 -46.69 29.71 -58.93
C GLU A 99 -46.40 28.27 -59.42
N LYS A 100 -47.18 27.33 -58.88
CA LYS A 100 -47.23 25.88 -59.19
C LYS A 100 -46.06 25.03 -58.70
N PHE A 101 -45.97 24.91 -57.38
CA PHE A 101 -45.42 23.69 -56.76
C PHE A 101 -46.59 22.74 -56.53
N THR A 102 -46.70 21.76 -57.41
CA THR A 102 -47.71 20.70 -57.43
C THR A 102 -47.53 19.73 -56.26
N ASP A 103 -48.66 19.16 -55.80
CA ASP A 103 -48.77 18.10 -54.78
C ASP A 103 -47.92 16.84 -55.06
N ASP A 104 -47.28 16.72 -56.23
CA ASP A 104 -46.45 15.58 -56.61
C ASP A 104 -45.17 15.45 -55.76
N LYS A 105 -44.65 16.55 -55.19
CA LYS A 105 -43.46 16.50 -54.32
C LYS A 105 -43.73 16.04 -52.89
N ILE A 106 -45.00 15.94 -52.48
CA ILE A 106 -45.38 15.36 -51.17
C ILE A 106 -45.45 13.83 -51.28
N ILE A 107 -45.80 13.29 -52.45
CA ILE A 107 -45.83 11.84 -52.70
C ILE A 107 -44.41 11.28 -52.83
N ASP A 108 -43.48 12.00 -53.48
CA ASP A 108 -42.06 11.59 -53.55
C ASP A 108 -41.34 11.68 -52.19
N ARG A 109 -41.83 12.51 -51.25
CA ARG A 109 -41.31 12.55 -49.88
C ARG A 109 -41.93 11.48 -48.99
N ALA A 110 -43.15 11.03 -49.29
CA ALA A 110 -43.80 9.93 -48.60
C ALA A 110 -43.23 8.57 -49.03
N SER A 111 -42.80 8.40 -50.28
CA SER A 111 -42.09 7.20 -50.75
C SER A 111 -40.65 7.13 -50.22
N ALA A 112 -39.93 8.26 -50.13
CA ALA A 112 -38.61 8.31 -49.50
C ALA A 112 -38.63 8.05 -47.98
N PHE A 113 -39.80 8.13 -47.33
CA PHE A 113 -39.97 7.75 -45.92
C PHE A 113 -40.25 6.25 -45.73
N ASP A 114 -40.64 5.54 -46.79
CA ASP A 114 -40.86 4.08 -46.74
C ASP A 114 -39.54 3.30 -46.93
N ASP A 115 -38.52 3.92 -47.54
CA ASP A 115 -37.15 3.41 -47.66
C ASP A 115 -36.38 3.37 -46.32
N ALA A 116 -36.93 3.95 -45.25
CA ALA A 116 -36.30 3.96 -43.92
C ALA A 116 -36.38 2.61 -43.17
N ASN A 117 -36.84 1.53 -43.82
CA ASN A 117 -37.07 0.22 -43.20
C ASN A 117 -35.99 -0.84 -43.50
N HIS A 118 -34.86 -0.43 -44.06
CA HIS A 118 -33.71 -1.32 -44.28
C HIS A 118 -32.65 -1.13 -43.18
N PHE A 119 -32.17 -2.25 -42.66
CA PHE A 119 -31.01 -2.34 -41.78
C PHE A 119 -29.80 -2.66 -42.66
N GLU A 120 -28.88 -1.70 -42.77
CA GLU A 120 -27.60 -1.91 -43.44
C GLU A 120 -26.68 -2.68 -42.49
N LEU A 121 -25.94 -3.66 -43.03
CA LEU A 121 -24.88 -4.31 -42.27
C LEU A 121 -23.81 -3.28 -41.91
N GLU A 122 -23.28 -3.36 -40.69
CA GLU A 122 -22.19 -2.51 -40.28
C GLU A 122 -20.92 -2.83 -41.10
N GLU A 123 -20.17 -1.79 -41.44
CA GLU A 123 -18.99 -1.85 -42.29
C GLU A 123 -17.76 -2.33 -41.50
N ASP A 124 -17.81 -3.57 -41.01
CA ASP A 124 -16.77 -4.19 -40.20
C ASP A 124 -16.37 -5.59 -40.71
N ILE A 125 -15.29 -6.13 -40.15
CA ILE A 125 -14.77 -7.46 -40.53
C ILE A 125 -15.75 -8.58 -40.21
N SER A 126 -16.56 -8.41 -39.16
CA SER A 126 -17.57 -9.39 -38.77
C SER A 126 -18.63 -9.58 -39.84
N SER A 127 -19.03 -8.50 -40.50
CA SER A 127 -19.91 -8.52 -41.65
C SER A 127 -19.30 -9.23 -42.86
N ILE A 128 -17.97 -9.18 -43.04
CA ILE A 128 -17.28 -9.97 -44.09
C ILE A 128 -17.46 -11.47 -43.83
N VAL A 129 -17.37 -11.94 -42.58
CA VAL A 129 -17.59 -13.36 -42.23
C VAL A 129 -18.99 -13.82 -42.63
N LEU A 130 -19.99 -12.94 -42.45
CA LEU A 130 -21.38 -13.22 -42.76
C LEU A 130 -21.62 -13.40 -44.27
N VAL A 131 -21.10 -12.49 -45.10
CA VAL A 131 -21.33 -12.49 -46.55
C VAL A 131 -20.39 -13.40 -47.34
N SER A 132 -19.33 -13.89 -46.72
CA SER A 132 -18.32 -14.69 -47.41
C SER A 132 -18.63 -16.19 -47.39
N PRO A 133 -18.36 -16.92 -48.49
CA PRO A 133 -18.38 -18.38 -48.49
C PRO A 133 -17.38 -18.94 -47.48
N LEU A 134 -17.72 -20.06 -46.83
CA LEU A 134 -16.77 -20.78 -46.00
C LEU A 134 -15.55 -21.17 -46.84
N ASN A 135 -14.36 -21.08 -46.28
CA ASN A 135 -13.08 -21.36 -46.95
C ASN A 135 -12.69 -20.39 -48.09
N SER A 136 -13.34 -19.23 -48.21
CA SER A 136 -12.87 -18.17 -49.09
C SER A 136 -11.75 -17.35 -48.42
N ILE A 137 -10.91 -16.68 -49.22
CA ILE A 137 -9.85 -15.79 -48.69
C ILE A 137 -10.43 -14.72 -47.74
N PRO A 138 -11.56 -14.04 -48.06
CA PRO A 138 -12.17 -13.07 -47.15
C PRO A 138 -12.66 -13.66 -45.84
N PHE A 139 -13.17 -14.88 -45.85
CA PHE A 139 -13.59 -15.57 -44.64
C PHE A 139 -12.39 -15.85 -43.70
N PHE A 140 -11.28 -16.35 -44.24
CA PHE A 140 -10.07 -16.61 -43.45
C PHE A 140 -9.43 -15.34 -42.93
N PHE A 141 -9.33 -14.30 -43.76
CA PHE A 141 -8.82 -13.01 -43.33
C PHE A 141 -9.66 -12.42 -42.19
N ALA A 142 -10.98 -12.42 -42.34
CA ALA A 142 -11.87 -11.87 -41.33
C ALA A 142 -11.80 -12.64 -39.99
N THR A 143 -11.78 -13.97 -40.07
CA THR A 143 -11.60 -14.83 -38.88
C THR A 143 -10.23 -14.62 -38.23
N PHE A 144 -9.17 -14.42 -39.03
CA PHE A 144 -7.83 -14.12 -38.53
C PHE A 144 -7.80 -12.79 -37.77
N MET A 145 -8.40 -11.72 -38.31
CA MET A 145 -8.44 -10.42 -37.63
C MET A 145 -9.19 -10.49 -36.29
N MET A 146 -10.32 -11.18 -36.24
CA MET A 146 -11.03 -11.46 -34.98
C MET A 146 -10.16 -12.23 -33.99
N ALA A 147 -9.45 -13.25 -34.45
CA ALA A 147 -8.55 -14.03 -33.60
C ALA A 147 -7.39 -13.18 -33.05
N VAL A 148 -6.84 -12.26 -33.87
CA VAL A 148 -5.81 -11.30 -33.45
C VAL A 148 -6.35 -10.37 -32.36
N GLN A 149 -7.54 -9.79 -32.54
CA GLN A 149 -8.16 -8.93 -31.53
C GLN A 149 -8.39 -9.68 -30.21
N VAL A 150 -8.98 -10.87 -30.26
CA VAL A 150 -9.17 -11.71 -29.05
C VAL A 150 -7.83 -12.03 -28.39
N THR A 151 -6.82 -12.39 -29.17
CA THR A 151 -5.50 -12.74 -28.64
C THR A 151 -4.86 -11.55 -27.92
N ILE A 152 -4.90 -10.35 -28.52
CA ILE A 152 -4.37 -9.14 -27.89
C ILE A 152 -5.12 -8.86 -26.58
N LEU A 153 -6.44 -8.91 -26.58
CA LEU A 153 -7.25 -8.66 -25.38
C LEU A 153 -7.00 -9.70 -24.27
N VAL A 154 -6.83 -10.97 -24.63
CA VAL A 154 -6.50 -12.03 -23.66
C VAL A 154 -5.10 -11.82 -23.09
N LEU A 155 -4.10 -11.47 -23.92
CA LEU A 155 -2.76 -11.16 -23.44
C LEU A 155 -2.75 -9.94 -22.52
N CYS A 156 -3.53 -8.90 -22.84
CA CYS A 156 -3.71 -7.77 -21.92
C CYS A 156 -4.33 -8.25 -20.60
N MET A 157 -5.38 -9.07 -20.65
CA MET A 157 -6.03 -9.60 -19.45
C MET A 157 -5.09 -10.46 -18.60
N GLU A 158 -4.29 -11.33 -19.21
CA GLU A 158 -3.27 -12.14 -18.52
C GLU A 158 -2.23 -11.24 -17.86
N SER A 159 -1.71 -10.24 -18.58
CA SER A 159 -0.75 -9.27 -18.03
C SER A 159 -1.30 -8.50 -16.82
N LEU A 160 -2.61 -8.27 -16.75
CA LEU A 160 -3.24 -7.58 -15.61
C LEU A 160 -3.53 -8.49 -14.41
N ILE A 161 -3.47 -9.82 -14.59
CA ILE A 161 -3.79 -10.83 -13.56
C ILE A 161 -2.53 -11.55 -13.05
N ASP A 162 -1.49 -11.68 -13.87
CA ASP A 162 -0.30 -12.49 -13.58
C ASP A 162 0.67 -11.86 -12.59
N GLU A 163 0.54 -10.56 -12.30
CA GLU A 163 1.29 -9.96 -11.20
C GLU A 163 0.64 -10.41 -9.88
N VAL A 164 1.22 -11.44 -9.24
CA VAL A 164 0.68 -12.04 -8.02
C VAL A 164 1.38 -11.44 -6.81
N THR A 165 0.84 -10.36 -6.26
CA THR A 165 1.09 -10.03 -4.85
C THR A 165 0.17 -10.86 -3.96
N PRO A 166 0.70 -11.57 -2.93
CA PRO A 166 -0.14 -12.30 -1.98
C PRO A 166 -1.20 -11.38 -1.37
N GLY A 167 -2.49 -11.71 -1.53
CA GLY A 167 -3.59 -10.88 -1.01
C GLY A 167 -4.10 -9.77 -1.93
N ASN A 168 -3.36 -9.33 -2.96
CA ASN A 168 -3.79 -8.30 -3.92
C ASN A 168 -3.48 -8.63 -5.38
N ARG A 169 -3.87 -9.83 -5.84
CA ARG A 169 -3.64 -10.32 -7.23
C ARG A 169 -4.13 -9.40 -8.35
N LEU A 170 -5.00 -8.44 -8.05
CA LEU A 170 -5.55 -7.52 -9.03
C LEU A 170 -4.85 -6.16 -8.98
N HIS A 171 -3.79 -5.97 -8.19
CA HIS A 171 -3.11 -4.68 -8.00
C HIS A 171 -4.11 -3.55 -7.76
N VAL A 172 -5.15 -3.84 -6.98
CA VAL A 172 -6.11 -2.80 -6.62
C VAL A 172 -5.36 -1.88 -5.67
N PRO A 173 -5.18 -0.60 -6.00
CA PRO A 173 -4.46 0.32 -5.14
C PRO A 173 -5.10 0.34 -3.76
N VAL A 174 -4.31 0.45 -2.71
CA VAL A 174 -4.86 0.34 -1.34
C VAL A 174 -5.81 1.51 -1.06
N PHE A 175 -5.43 2.69 -1.54
CA PHE A 175 -6.19 3.90 -1.38
C PHE A 175 -6.18 4.74 -2.65
N ASN A 176 -7.32 5.37 -2.92
CA ASN A 176 -7.47 6.32 -4.01
C ASN A 176 -8.05 7.61 -3.46
N THR A 177 -7.58 8.74 -3.98
CA THR A 177 -8.15 10.05 -3.69
C THR A 177 -9.61 10.13 -4.15
N PHE A 178 -10.35 11.13 -3.65
CA PHE A 178 -11.75 11.32 -4.06
C PHE A 178 -11.84 11.61 -5.58
N GLU A 179 -10.89 12.37 -6.10
CA GLU A 179 -10.73 12.74 -7.50
C GLU A 179 -10.54 11.51 -8.39
N GLU A 180 -9.64 10.61 -8.00
CA GLU A 180 -9.41 9.33 -8.68
C GLU A 180 -10.66 8.44 -8.65
N ASN A 181 -11.32 8.33 -7.50
CA ASN A 181 -12.56 7.56 -7.38
C ASN A 181 -13.66 8.09 -8.32
N MET A 182 -13.78 9.41 -8.44
CA MET A 182 -14.71 10.03 -9.39
C MET A 182 -14.28 9.77 -10.84
N ALA A 183 -12.98 9.89 -11.14
CA ALA A 183 -12.44 9.59 -12.46
C ALA A 183 -12.69 8.14 -12.87
N GLN A 184 -12.45 7.18 -11.97
CA GLN A 184 -12.74 5.77 -12.17
C GLN A 184 -14.23 5.50 -12.41
N ALA A 185 -15.12 6.09 -11.61
CA ALA A 185 -16.57 5.94 -11.80
C ALA A 185 -17.06 6.51 -13.14
N LEU A 186 -16.53 7.67 -13.56
CA LEU A 186 -16.81 8.26 -14.87
C LEU A 186 -16.22 7.42 -15.99
N ALA A 187 -15.03 6.87 -15.79
CA ALA A 187 -14.37 6.01 -16.76
C ALA A 187 -15.20 4.76 -17.05
N LEU A 188 -15.76 4.08 -16.03
CA LEU A 188 -16.68 2.94 -16.23
C LEU A 188 -17.90 3.32 -17.09
N LEU A 189 -18.45 4.51 -16.87
CA LEU A 189 -19.57 5.02 -17.67
C LEU A 189 -19.14 5.24 -19.13
N VAL A 190 -17.97 5.85 -19.32
CA VAL A 190 -17.40 6.10 -20.64
C VAL A 190 -17.07 4.79 -21.36
N SER A 191 -16.49 3.79 -20.70
CA SER A 191 -16.18 2.48 -21.31
C SER A 191 -17.43 1.83 -21.88
N LEU A 192 -18.52 1.87 -21.11
CA LEU A 192 -19.80 1.30 -21.53
C LEU A 192 -20.37 2.02 -22.77
N PHE A 193 -20.24 3.35 -22.83
CA PHE A 193 -20.71 4.12 -23.99
C PHE A 193 -19.78 4.08 -25.20
N ALA A 194 -18.48 3.90 -24.97
CA ALA A 194 -17.47 3.78 -26.04
C ALA A 194 -17.56 2.42 -26.74
N SER A 195 -18.08 1.38 -26.07
CA SER A 195 -18.20 0.03 -26.63
C SER A 195 -19.29 -0.08 -27.70
N ARG A 196 -18.96 0.34 -28.94
CA ARG A 196 -19.87 0.30 -30.11
C ARG A 196 -20.33 -1.11 -30.45
N ASP A 197 -19.45 -2.10 -30.33
CA ASP A 197 -19.77 -3.49 -30.67
C ASP A 197 -20.86 -4.11 -29.80
N ILE A 198 -20.99 -3.69 -28.53
CA ILE A 198 -22.11 -4.11 -27.68
C ILE A 198 -23.43 -3.55 -28.24
N VAL A 199 -23.42 -2.27 -28.66
CA VAL A 199 -24.58 -1.61 -29.27
C VAL A 199 -25.03 -2.34 -30.53
N SER A 200 -24.09 -2.62 -31.42
CA SER A 200 -24.36 -3.32 -32.66
C SER A 200 -24.85 -4.74 -32.41
N SER A 201 -24.19 -5.48 -31.52
CA SER A 201 -24.57 -6.85 -31.18
C SER A 201 -25.97 -6.94 -30.54
N LEU A 202 -26.37 -5.96 -29.72
CA LEU A 202 -27.74 -5.90 -29.17
C LEU A 202 -28.79 -5.46 -30.18
N SER A 203 -28.39 -4.77 -31.26
CA SER A 203 -29.29 -4.39 -32.35
C SER A 203 -29.77 -5.60 -33.16
N ILE A 204 -29.09 -6.75 -33.05
CA ILE A 204 -29.47 -8.01 -33.69
C ILE A 204 -30.91 -8.43 -33.38
N PHE A 205 -31.42 -8.09 -32.20
CA PHE A 205 -32.78 -8.46 -31.77
C PHE A 205 -33.88 -7.69 -32.52
N ASP A 206 -33.53 -6.59 -33.18
CA ASP A 206 -34.45 -5.80 -34.01
C ASP A 206 -34.59 -6.34 -35.43
N VAL A 207 -33.62 -7.14 -35.89
CA VAL A 207 -33.56 -7.65 -37.25
C VAL A 207 -34.21 -9.03 -37.30
N ASN A 208 -35.17 -9.20 -38.21
CA ASN A 208 -35.74 -10.53 -38.47
C ASN A 208 -34.91 -11.18 -39.56
N PHE A 209 -34.24 -12.29 -39.27
CA PHE A 209 -33.54 -13.08 -40.28
C PHE A 209 -34.57 -13.85 -41.14
N GLY A 210 -35.27 -13.10 -41.99
CA GLY A 210 -36.16 -13.59 -43.04
C GLY A 210 -35.57 -13.18 -44.37
N LEU A 211 -34.57 -13.93 -44.83
CA LEU A 211 -34.11 -13.81 -46.20
C LEU A 211 -35.27 -14.21 -47.12
N ASN A 212 -35.48 -13.45 -48.18
CA ASN A 212 -36.30 -13.92 -49.30
C ASN A 212 -35.65 -15.21 -49.83
N GLU A 213 -36.45 -16.21 -50.20
CA GLU A 213 -35.99 -17.53 -50.67
C GLU A 213 -34.90 -17.46 -51.76
N GLU A 214 -34.83 -16.36 -52.51
CA GLU A 214 -33.83 -16.13 -53.56
C GLU A 214 -32.45 -15.65 -53.05
N GLU A 215 -32.34 -15.07 -51.85
CA GLU A 215 -31.08 -14.60 -51.23
C GLU A 215 -30.50 -15.59 -50.19
N GLU A 216 -31.17 -16.72 -49.94
CA GLU A 216 -30.75 -17.74 -48.95
C GLU A 216 -29.40 -18.44 -49.27
N THR A 217 -28.80 -18.21 -50.44
CA THR A 217 -27.66 -19.02 -50.89
C THR A 217 -26.32 -18.70 -50.22
N VAL A 218 -26.17 -17.56 -49.52
CA VAL A 218 -24.85 -17.12 -49.01
C VAL A 218 -24.76 -17.02 -47.48
N ALA A 219 -25.79 -16.50 -46.81
CA ALA A 219 -25.80 -16.28 -45.36
C ALA A 219 -26.75 -17.27 -44.65
N SER A 220 -26.19 -18.23 -43.92
CA SER A 220 -26.98 -19.14 -43.09
C SER A 220 -27.38 -18.48 -41.77
N ARG A 221 -28.56 -18.85 -41.22
CA ARG A 221 -29.01 -18.39 -39.89
C ARG A 221 -27.97 -18.61 -38.79
N TRP A 222 -27.26 -19.73 -38.85
CA TRP A 222 -26.25 -20.05 -37.84
C TRP A 222 -25.04 -19.10 -37.93
N LYS A 223 -24.61 -18.70 -39.14
CA LYS A 223 -23.51 -17.74 -39.33
C LYS A 223 -23.89 -16.39 -38.71
N TRP A 224 -25.11 -15.94 -38.94
CA TRP A 224 -25.64 -14.71 -38.35
C TRP A 224 -25.53 -14.71 -36.83
N TYR A 225 -26.02 -15.75 -36.16
CA TYR A 225 -25.92 -15.83 -34.69
C TYR A 225 -24.48 -15.96 -34.21
N MET A 226 -23.64 -16.75 -34.88
CA MET A 226 -22.24 -16.93 -34.51
C MET A 226 -21.44 -15.63 -34.61
N VAL A 227 -21.57 -14.89 -35.72
CA VAL A 227 -20.85 -13.63 -35.92
C VAL A 227 -21.23 -12.62 -34.83
N ASN A 228 -22.53 -12.45 -34.57
CA ASN A 228 -22.98 -11.52 -33.52
C ASN A 228 -22.59 -11.98 -32.11
N LEU A 229 -22.60 -13.29 -31.84
CA LEU A 229 -22.13 -13.82 -30.57
C LEU A 229 -20.62 -13.56 -30.39
N THR A 230 -19.82 -13.75 -31.44
CA THR A 230 -18.38 -13.46 -31.43
C THR A 230 -18.13 -11.98 -31.20
N ARG A 231 -18.85 -11.07 -31.87
CA ARG A 231 -18.77 -9.62 -31.63
C ARG A 231 -19.09 -9.25 -30.19
N PHE A 232 -20.20 -9.78 -29.68
CA PHE A 232 -20.58 -9.56 -28.28
C PHE A 232 -19.51 -10.08 -27.32
N ALA A 233 -18.93 -11.24 -27.59
CA ALA A 233 -17.86 -11.83 -26.77
C ALA A 233 -16.58 -10.98 -26.79
N ILE A 234 -16.11 -10.55 -27.97
CA ILE A 234 -14.95 -9.66 -28.11
C ILE A 234 -15.18 -8.37 -27.33
N ALA A 235 -16.34 -7.74 -27.52
CA ALA A 235 -16.68 -6.51 -26.83
C ALA A 235 -16.79 -6.68 -25.31
N SER A 236 -17.31 -7.83 -24.85
CA SER A 236 -17.37 -8.16 -23.42
C SER A 236 -15.99 -8.36 -22.80
N VAL A 237 -15.06 -9.00 -23.52
CA VAL A 237 -13.66 -9.14 -23.07
C VAL A 237 -12.97 -7.78 -23.05
N GLY A 238 -13.15 -6.96 -24.09
CA GLY A 238 -12.62 -5.58 -24.11
C GLY A 238 -13.15 -4.74 -22.95
N LEU A 239 -14.44 -4.86 -22.63
CA LEU A 239 -15.05 -4.18 -21.49
C LEU A 239 -14.52 -4.68 -20.15
N LEU A 240 -14.25 -5.99 -20.03
CA LEU A 240 -13.62 -6.57 -18.83
C LEU A 240 -12.18 -6.08 -18.65
N VAL A 241 -11.38 -6.03 -19.71
CA VAL A 241 -10.02 -5.49 -19.69
C VAL A 241 -10.03 -4.01 -19.29
N ALA A 242 -10.90 -3.20 -19.90
CA ALA A 242 -11.09 -1.80 -19.51
C ALA A 242 -11.49 -1.65 -18.04
N PHE A 243 -12.35 -2.54 -17.53
CA PHE A 243 -12.72 -2.57 -16.11
C PHE A 243 -11.54 -2.87 -15.19
N LEU A 244 -10.67 -3.82 -15.56
CA LEU A 244 -9.46 -4.14 -14.79
C LEU A 244 -8.49 -2.96 -14.74
N PHE A 245 -8.26 -2.28 -15.88
CA PHE A 245 -7.49 -1.03 -15.90
C PHE A 245 -8.08 0.06 -15.00
N VAL A 246 -9.41 0.21 -14.99
CA VAL A 246 -10.09 1.15 -14.07
C VAL A 246 -9.89 0.78 -12.61
N LEU A 247 -9.87 -0.51 -12.28
CA LEU A 247 -9.62 -0.94 -10.90
C LEU A 247 -8.18 -0.66 -10.47
N GLN A 248 -7.22 -0.86 -11.37
CA GLN A 248 -5.78 -0.75 -11.08
C GLN A 248 -5.24 0.68 -11.14
N GLY A 249 -5.84 1.55 -11.96
CA GLY A 249 -5.33 2.90 -12.19
C GLY A 249 -5.33 3.77 -10.92
N THR A 250 -4.14 4.18 -10.49
CA THR A 250 -3.91 5.20 -9.44
C THR A 250 -3.93 6.60 -10.03
N GLU A 251 -3.47 6.77 -11.27
CA GLU A 251 -3.43 8.06 -11.94
C GLU A 251 -4.50 8.21 -13.02
N VAL A 252 -5.09 9.40 -13.08
CA VAL A 252 -6.12 9.72 -14.08
C VAL A 252 -5.55 9.68 -15.51
N LEU A 253 -4.28 10.05 -15.69
CA LEU A 253 -3.65 10.06 -17.02
C LEU A 253 -3.43 8.64 -17.54
N ASP A 254 -2.89 7.77 -16.70
CA ASP A 254 -2.64 6.36 -17.04
C ASP A 254 -3.95 5.66 -17.38
N LEU A 255 -4.99 5.94 -16.59
CA LEU A 255 -6.34 5.46 -16.88
C LEU A 255 -6.77 5.81 -18.32
N PHE A 256 -6.60 7.07 -18.75
CA PHE A 256 -6.95 7.48 -20.11
C PHE A 256 -6.06 6.84 -21.19
N LEU A 257 -4.79 6.59 -20.90
CA LEU A 257 -3.87 5.92 -21.83
C LEU A 257 -4.27 4.45 -22.04
N ASP A 258 -4.61 3.75 -20.97
CA ASP A 258 -5.09 2.37 -21.02
C ASP A 258 -6.42 2.28 -21.78
N PHE A 259 -7.31 3.26 -21.57
CA PHE A 259 -8.54 3.39 -22.37
C PHE A 259 -8.26 3.56 -23.85
N ALA A 260 -7.31 4.41 -24.21
CA ALA A 260 -6.94 4.62 -25.60
C ALA A 260 -6.37 3.35 -26.23
N ALA A 261 -5.59 2.57 -25.48
CA ALA A 261 -5.05 1.29 -25.94
C ALA A 261 -6.16 0.26 -26.20
N VAL A 262 -7.10 0.07 -25.26
CA VAL A 262 -8.23 -0.85 -25.46
C VAL A 262 -9.11 -0.40 -26.62
N GLN A 263 -9.37 0.91 -26.74
CA GLN A 263 -10.14 1.47 -27.86
C GLN A 263 -9.45 1.23 -29.20
N PHE A 264 -8.13 1.39 -29.27
CA PHE A 264 -7.36 1.11 -30.49
C PHE A 264 -7.49 -0.35 -30.93
N VAL A 265 -7.42 -1.29 -29.99
CA VAL A 265 -7.63 -2.72 -30.29
C VAL A 265 -9.05 -2.98 -30.80
N SER A 266 -10.04 -2.28 -30.25
CA SER A 266 -11.44 -2.38 -30.71
C SER A 266 -11.70 -1.78 -32.09
N GLU A 267 -10.86 -0.85 -32.57
CA GLU A 267 -10.99 -0.23 -33.91
C GLU A 267 -10.21 -0.98 -35.00
N LEU A 268 -9.46 -2.01 -34.62
CA LEU A 268 -8.54 -2.72 -35.51
C LEU A 268 -9.27 -3.42 -36.65
N ASP A 269 -10.46 -3.97 -36.40
CA ASP A 269 -11.31 -4.56 -37.43
C ASP A 269 -11.93 -3.51 -38.36
N ASP A 270 -12.42 -2.38 -37.86
CA ASP A 270 -12.89 -1.25 -38.69
C ASP A 270 -11.79 -0.77 -39.65
N ILE A 271 -10.56 -0.61 -39.15
CA ILE A 271 -9.39 -0.23 -39.96
C ILE A 271 -9.12 -1.30 -41.03
N ALA A 272 -9.15 -2.58 -40.66
CA ALA A 272 -8.93 -3.68 -41.59
C ALA A 272 -10.03 -3.76 -42.67
N PHE A 273 -11.29 -3.48 -42.31
CA PHE A 273 -12.40 -3.39 -43.25
C PHE A 273 -12.20 -2.23 -44.23
N HIS A 274 -11.84 -1.04 -43.73
CA HIS A 274 -11.54 0.11 -44.57
C HIS A 274 -10.40 -0.16 -45.56
N LEU A 275 -9.33 -0.84 -45.12
CA LEU A 275 -8.23 -1.25 -46.01
C LEU A 275 -8.69 -2.27 -47.07
N ALA A 276 -9.57 -3.22 -46.70
CA ALA A 276 -10.19 -4.15 -47.65
C ALA A 276 -11.06 -3.41 -48.68
N LYS A 277 -11.87 -2.44 -48.24
CA LYS A 277 -12.77 -1.63 -49.08
C LYS A 277 -12.02 -0.80 -50.13
N HIS A 278 -10.85 -0.28 -49.77
CA HIS A 278 -9.98 0.44 -50.71
C HIS A 278 -9.15 -0.47 -51.64
N GLY A 279 -9.29 -1.80 -51.53
CA GLY A 279 -8.59 -2.76 -52.38
C GLY A 279 -7.11 -2.96 -52.04
N VAL A 280 -6.64 -2.44 -50.89
CA VAL A 280 -5.25 -2.60 -50.43
C VAL A 280 -4.93 -4.08 -50.19
N LEU A 281 -5.91 -4.85 -49.73
CA LEU A 281 -5.80 -6.27 -49.42
C LEU A 281 -6.16 -7.20 -50.61
N GLY A 282 -6.32 -6.63 -51.81
CA GLY A 282 -6.63 -7.36 -53.04
C GLY A 282 -8.11 -7.30 -53.46
N SER A 283 -8.37 -7.62 -54.73
CA SER A 283 -9.70 -7.47 -55.33
C SER A 283 -10.76 -8.37 -54.70
N GLN A 284 -10.39 -9.59 -54.26
CA GLN A 284 -11.33 -10.51 -53.62
C GLN A 284 -11.88 -9.96 -52.29
N MET A 285 -11.04 -9.26 -51.52
CA MET A 285 -11.45 -8.59 -50.28
C MET A 285 -12.35 -7.41 -50.57
N GLN A 286 -11.99 -6.60 -51.56
CA GLN A 286 -12.80 -5.48 -52.01
C GLN A 286 -14.19 -5.94 -52.46
N ASP A 287 -14.27 -7.01 -53.26
CA ASP A 287 -15.55 -7.59 -53.70
C ASP A 287 -16.41 -8.04 -52.50
N ALA A 288 -15.79 -8.57 -51.44
CA ALA A 288 -16.51 -8.95 -50.22
C ALA A 288 -17.05 -7.73 -49.47
N THR A 289 -16.28 -6.64 -49.35
CA THR A 289 -16.76 -5.38 -48.73
C THR A 289 -17.88 -4.71 -49.53
N VAL A 290 -17.81 -4.75 -50.86
CA VAL A 290 -18.89 -4.26 -51.73
C VAL A 290 -20.17 -5.07 -51.50
N LYS A 291 -20.05 -6.40 -51.31
CA LYS A 291 -21.19 -7.25 -50.95
C LYS A 291 -21.77 -6.89 -49.59
N VAL A 292 -20.94 -6.57 -48.58
CA VAL A 292 -21.44 -6.11 -47.27
C VAL A 292 -22.35 -4.90 -47.44
N GLY A 293 -21.93 -3.89 -48.20
CA GLY A 293 -22.74 -2.68 -48.46
C GLY A 293 -23.98 -2.90 -49.33
N GLN A 294 -24.08 -4.04 -50.03
CA GLN A 294 -25.25 -4.41 -50.83
C GLN A 294 -26.30 -5.19 -50.05
N VAL A 295 -25.92 -5.83 -48.93
CA VAL A 295 -26.84 -6.63 -48.13
C VAL A 295 -27.67 -5.72 -47.23
N GLN A 296 -28.96 -5.60 -47.57
CA GLN A 296 -29.95 -4.86 -46.78
C GLN A 296 -30.91 -5.85 -46.12
N LEU A 297 -30.97 -5.83 -44.79
CA LEU A 297 -31.88 -6.68 -44.02
C LEU A 297 -33.17 -5.92 -43.70
N ASN A 298 -34.32 -6.56 -43.84
CA ASN A 298 -35.59 -5.92 -43.50
C ASN A 298 -35.79 -5.88 -41.98
N TYR A 299 -36.12 -4.71 -41.42
CA TYR A 299 -36.52 -4.64 -40.01
C TYR A 299 -37.73 -5.52 -39.72
N ARG A 300 -37.78 -6.07 -38.51
CA ARG A 300 -38.91 -6.88 -38.06
C ARG A 300 -40.20 -6.05 -38.06
N LYS A 301 -41.14 -6.34 -38.97
CA LYS A 301 -42.47 -5.70 -38.98
C LYS A 301 -43.10 -5.77 -37.58
N LYS A 302 -43.60 -4.62 -37.08
CA LYS A 302 -44.24 -4.48 -35.77
C LYS A 302 -45.49 -5.37 -35.68
N THR A 303 -45.34 -6.62 -35.26
CA THR A 303 -46.48 -7.50 -34.94
C THR A 303 -47.15 -6.99 -33.66
N LYS A 304 -48.47 -6.74 -33.71
CA LYS A 304 -49.30 -6.37 -32.56
C LYS A 304 -49.09 -7.37 -31.41
N GLY A 305 -48.44 -6.94 -30.33
CA GLY A 305 -48.24 -7.74 -29.11
C GLY A 305 -46.79 -8.01 -28.67
N ARG A 306 -45.77 -7.38 -29.26
CA ARG A 306 -44.37 -7.57 -28.82
C ARG A 306 -43.86 -6.49 -27.87
N TYR A 307 -43.03 -6.95 -26.93
CA TYR A 307 -42.19 -6.15 -26.06
C TYR A 307 -41.50 -5.02 -26.84
N ASN A 308 -41.44 -3.85 -26.22
CA ASN A 308 -40.74 -2.68 -26.76
C ASN A 308 -39.23 -3.01 -26.79
N MET A 309 -38.66 -3.29 -27.97
CA MET A 309 -37.23 -3.63 -28.08
C MET A 309 -36.32 -2.51 -27.56
N ARG A 310 -36.80 -1.25 -27.59
CA ARG A 310 -36.13 -0.14 -26.91
C ARG A 310 -35.97 -0.42 -25.40
N THR A 311 -36.98 -0.98 -24.77
CA THR A 311 -36.91 -1.40 -23.36
C THR A 311 -35.91 -2.53 -23.18
N VAL A 312 -35.85 -3.51 -24.09
CA VAL A 312 -34.85 -4.60 -24.02
C VAL A 312 -33.42 -4.05 -24.09
N LYS A 313 -33.14 -3.13 -25.02
CA LYS A 313 -31.81 -2.49 -25.12
C LYS A 313 -31.46 -1.70 -23.86
N VAL A 314 -32.37 -0.85 -23.38
CA VAL A 314 -32.16 -0.06 -22.16
C VAL A 314 -31.92 -0.98 -20.96
N VAL A 315 -32.72 -2.04 -20.79
CA VAL A 315 -32.54 -3.01 -19.72
C VAL A 315 -31.21 -3.75 -19.86
N GLY A 316 -30.80 -4.12 -21.08
CA GLY A 316 -29.50 -4.75 -21.36
C GLY A 316 -28.34 -3.86 -20.96
N TYR A 317 -28.37 -2.57 -21.32
CA TYR A 317 -27.35 -1.60 -20.90
C TYR A 317 -27.33 -1.37 -19.40
N SER A 318 -28.50 -1.20 -18.78
CA SER A 318 -28.58 -1.05 -17.33
C SER A 318 -28.04 -2.29 -16.63
N LEU A 319 -28.30 -3.49 -17.16
CA LEU A 319 -27.77 -4.74 -16.60
C LEU A 319 -26.24 -4.80 -16.73
N LEU A 320 -25.68 -4.48 -17.91
CA LEU A 320 -24.23 -4.43 -18.11
C LEU A 320 -23.57 -3.39 -17.19
N PHE A 321 -24.15 -2.21 -17.06
CA PHE A 321 -23.67 -1.18 -16.12
C PHE A 321 -23.67 -1.69 -14.67
N CYS A 322 -24.76 -2.34 -14.23
CA CYS A 322 -24.82 -2.93 -12.89
C CYS A 322 -23.79 -4.04 -12.69
N ILE A 323 -23.49 -4.84 -13.73
CA ILE A 323 -22.46 -5.90 -13.69
C ILE A 323 -21.07 -5.31 -13.52
N LEU A 324 -20.77 -4.14 -14.09
CA LEU A 324 -19.49 -3.44 -13.88
C LEU A 324 -19.45 -2.69 -12.54
N LEU A 325 -20.55 -2.02 -12.20
CA LEU A 325 -20.62 -1.17 -11.02
C LEU A 325 -20.57 -1.98 -9.72
N ALA A 326 -21.21 -3.15 -9.65
CA ALA A 326 -21.28 -3.93 -8.43
C ALA A 326 -19.90 -4.45 -7.96
N PRO A 327 -19.05 -5.05 -8.82
CA PRO A 327 -17.68 -5.42 -8.46
C PRO A 327 -16.80 -4.20 -8.13
N TRP A 328 -16.96 -3.07 -8.83
CA TRP A 328 -16.24 -1.83 -8.48
C TRP A 328 -16.61 -1.35 -7.08
N ILE A 329 -17.91 -1.27 -6.74
CA ILE A 329 -18.37 -0.91 -5.39
C ILE A 329 -17.81 -1.90 -4.35
N ALA A 330 -17.82 -3.21 -4.66
CA ALA A 330 -17.26 -4.22 -3.77
C ALA A 330 -15.75 -4.00 -3.55
N ALA A 331 -15.00 -3.71 -4.60
CA ALA A 331 -13.58 -3.36 -4.50
C ALA A 331 -13.37 -2.11 -3.65
N LYS A 332 -14.19 -1.05 -3.80
CA LYS A 332 -14.12 0.14 -2.94
C LYS A 332 -14.41 -0.16 -1.47
N ILE A 333 -15.38 -1.03 -1.19
CA ILE A 333 -15.65 -1.48 0.18
C ILE A 333 -14.47 -2.26 0.76
N PHE A 334 -13.80 -3.08 -0.06
CA PHE A 334 -12.62 -3.84 0.36
C PHE A 334 -11.37 -2.95 0.54
N GLN A 335 -11.17 -1.93 -0.30
CA GLN A 335 -10.16 -0.89 -0.10
C GLN A 335 -10.36 -0.15 1.22
N MET A 336 -11.59 0.32 1.50
CA MET A 336 -11.91 0.99 2.77
C MET A 336 -11.73 0.11 4.01
N ARG A 337 -11.75 -1.22 3.84
CA ARG A 337 -11.50 -2.21 4.90
C ARG A 337 -10.02 -2.64 4.99
N GLY A 338 -9.15 -2.06 4.17
CA GLY A 338 -7.73 -2.42 4.12
C GLY A 338 -7.45 -3.83 3.58
N VAL A 339 -8.41 -4.50 2.95
CA VAL A 339 -8.23 -5.90 2.51
C VAL A 339 -7.09 -6.02 1.50
N TYR A 340 -6.92 -5.02 0.63
CA TYR A 340 -5.88 -4.98 -0.39
C TYR A 340 -4.51 -4.54 0.14
N PHE A 341 -4.43 -4.01 1.37
CA PHE A 341 -3.16 -3.64 2.00
C PHE A 341 -2.30 -4.85 2.38
N LYS A 342 -2.87 -6.06 2.39
CA LYS A 342 -2.16 -7.30 2.74
C LYS A 342 -1.01 -7.67 1.79
N ALA A 343 -0.89 -6.98 0.67
CA ALA A 343 0.19 -7.20 -0.29
C ALA A 343 1.51 -6.56 0.12
N ASP A 344 1.44 -5.47 0.88
CA ASP A 344 2.61 -4.71 1.31
C ASP A 344 3.11 -5.19 2.68
N CYS A 345 4.30 -4.74 3.05
CA CYS A 345 4.88 -5.08 4.35
C CYS A 345 4.02 -4.56 5.49
N GLN A 346 3.51 -5.46 6.34
CA GLN A 346 2.65 -5.13 7.48
C GLN A 346 3.43 -4.97 8.79
N SER A 347 4.68 -5.43 8.82
CA SER A 347 5.54 -5.40 9.99
C SER A 347 6.91 -4.81 9.65
N PHE A 348 7.34 -3.82 10.43
CA PHE A 348 8.60 -3.11 10.24
C PHE A 348 9.45 -3.18 11.49
N HIS A 349 10.75 -3.45 11.35
CA HIS A 349 11.71 -3.16 12.39
C HIS A 349 12.18 -1.72 12.20
N ILE A 350 11.94 -0.88 13.21
CA ILE A 350 12.19 0.55 13.14
C ILE A 350 13.22 0.92 14.17
N TYR A 351 14.28 1.56 13.71
CA TYR A 351 15.40 1.95 14.53
C TYR A 351 15.52 3.47 14.59
N PHE A 352 15.49 4.02 15.80
CA PHE A 352 15.63 5.45 16.07
C PHE A 352 17.06 5.77 16.52
N GLU A 353 17.62 6.86 16.00
CA GLU A 353 18.93 7.38 16.43
C GLU A 353 18.92 7.86 17.90
N GLU A 354 20.12 8.01 18.49
CA GLU A 354 20.33 8.49 19.85
C GLU A 354 19.90 9.95 20.03
N ASN A 355 18.61 10.14 20.24
CA ASN A 355 18.04 11.43 20.61
C ASN A 355 17.29 11.28 21.92
N SER A 356 17.28 12.36 22.70
CA SER A 356 16.59 12.38 23.99
C SER A 356 15.76 13.62 24.20
N PHE A 357 14.65 13.46 24.90
CA PHE A 357 13.70 14.51 25.22
C PHE A 357 13.48 14.59 26.72
N ASP A 358 13.91 15.70 27.32
CA ASP A 358 13.70 15.97 28.75
C ASP A 358 12.29 16.52 28.98
N ILE A 359 11.38 15.63 29.38
CA ILE A 359 9.98 15.95 29.71
C ILE A 359 9.89 17.04 30.79
N ARG A 360 10.84 17.08 31.73
CA ARG A 360 10.84 18.05 32.85
C ARG A 360 10.98 19.47 32.38
N ASN A 361 11.87 19.71 31.40
CA ASN A 361 12.07 21.05 30.85
C ASN A 361 10.84 21.51 30.08
N SER A 362 10.14 20.59 29.42
CA SER A 362 8.91 20.91 28.69
C SER A 362 7.79 21.40 29.61
N CYS A 363 7.59 20.79 30.78
CA CYS A 363 6.60 21.31 31.72
C CYS A 363 6.98 22.64 32.36
N LYS A 364 8.28 22.91 32.57
CA LYS A 364 8.73 24.25 32.98
C LYS A 364 8.36 25.29 31.91
N VAL A 365 8.65 25.01 30.64
CA VAL A 365 8.32 25.90 29.52
C VAL A 365 6.80 26.10 29.39
N LEU A 366 5.99 25.05 29.54
CA LEU A 366 4.53 25.17 29.52
C LEU A 366 4.01 26.03 30.68
N LYS A 367 4.55 25.85 31.89
CA LYS A 367 4.20 26.66 33.07
C LYS A 367 4.58 28.13 32.87
N GLU A 368 5.75 28.41 32.30
CA GLU A 368 6.18 29.77 31.93
C GLU A 368 5.24 30.43 30.90
N GLN A 369 4.64 29.63 30.01
CA GLN A 369 3.64 30.08 29.04
C GLN A 369 2.21 30.14 29.59
N ASN A 370 2.00 29.95 30.90
CA ASN A 370 0.67 29.81 31.54
C ASN A 370 -0.22 28.72 30.91
N ARG A 371 0.38 27.64 30.41
CA ARG A 371 -0.35 26.45 29.93
C ARG A 371 -0.30 25.36 31.00
N PRO A 372 -1.42 24.64 31.24
CA PRO A 372 -1.40 23.50 32.17
C PRO A 372 -0.48 22.40 31.62
N CYS A 373 0.42 21.92 32.47
CA CYS A 373 1.20 20.71 32.23
C CYS A 373 0.23 19.51 32.39
N PRO A 374 0.26 18.51 31.48
CA PRO A 374 -0.53 17.29 31.66
C PRO A 374 -0.19 16.63 33.00
N GLU A 375 -1.19 16.14 33.74
CA GLU A 375 -1.01 15.55 35.08
C GLU A 375 -0.03 14.38 35.05
N ALA A 376 -0.01 13.60 33.96
CA ALA A 376 0.98 12.56 33.71
C ALA A 376 2.44 13.08 33.74
N TRP A 377 2.71 14.22 33.11
CA TRP A 377 4.06 14.81 33.07
C TRP A 377 4.47 15.43 34.41
N GLU A 378 3.51 15.78 35.28
CA GLU A 378 3.80 16.30 36.62
C GLU A 378 4.12 15.19 37.63
N ALA A 379 3.50 14.02 37.51
CA ALA A 379 3.72 12.88 38.39
C ALA A 379 5.06 12.18 38.11
N GLU A 380 5.53 12.20 36.86
CA GLU A 380 6.68 11.43 36.39
C GLU A 380 7.97 12.26 36.49
N THR A 381 8.48 12.39 37.71
CA THR A 381 9.47 13.42 38.09
C THR A 381 10.92 13.19 37.61
N SER A 382 11.22 12.18 36.78
CA SER A 382 12.63 11.86 36.45
C SER A 382 12.98 11.31 35.07
N GLN A 383 12.02 10.93 34.21
CA GLN A 383 12.38 10.19 33.01
C GLN A 383 12.77 11.10 31.84
N LEU A 384 14.02 10.93 31.39
CA LEU A 384 14.50 11.41 30.09
C LEU A 384 13.97 10.41 29.04
N LEU A 385 13.10 10.85 28.15
CA LEU A 385 12.64 10.01 27.03
C LEU A 385 13.80 9.82 26.06
N GLN A 386 14.28 8.59 25.91
CA GLN A 386 15.30 8.24 24.93
C GLN A 386 14.60 7.57 23.74
N TYR A 387 14.67 8.16 22.56
CA TYR A 387 13.97 7.65 21.38
C TYR A 387 14.44 6.26 20.96
N GLU A 388 15.73 5.98 21.14
CA GLU A 388 16.33 4.67 20.88
C GLU A 388 15.65 3.52 21.65
N GLN A 389 14.95 3.80 22.76
CA GLN A 389 14.24 2.80 23.57
C GLN A 389 12.92 2.35 22.94
N PHE A 390 12.47 3.05 21.90
CA PHE A 390 11.31 2.69 21.08
C PHE A 390 11.74 2.02 19.77
N SER A 391 13.03 1.73 19.60
CA SER A 391 13.52 0.93 18.48
C SER A 391 13.06 -0.50 18.67
N ASP A 392 12.16 -0.96 17.82
CA ASP A 392 11.43 -2.20 17.99
C ASP A 392 10.71 -2.56 16.70
N ILE A 393 9.92 -3.62 16.75
CA ILE A 393 9.05 -4.04 15.66
C ILE A 393 7.70 -3.38 15.82
N TYR A 394 7.24 -2.81 14.71
CA TYR A 394 5.98 -2.12 14.56
C TYR A 394 5.11 -2.94 13.63
N THR A 395 3.97 -3.39 14.12
CA THR A 395 2.99 -4.17 13.35
C THR A 395 1.79 -3.30 13.00
N VAL A 396 1.17 -3.57 11.85
CA VAL A 396 -0.06 -2.89 11.47
C VAL A 396 -1.14 -3.13 12.53
N GLY A 397 -1.79 -2.05 12.96
CA GLY A 397 -2.91 -2.12 13.87
C GLY A 397 -4.11 -2.80 13.22
N THR A 398 -4.84 -3.60 13.99
CA THR A 398 -6.10 -4.19 13.54
C THR A 398 -7.22 -4.00 14.56
N ASP A 399 -8.42 -3.70 14.08
CA ASP A 399 -9.62 -3.60 14.90
C ASP A 399 -10.05 -4.95 15.49
N GLU A 400 -11.08 -4.95 16.35
CA GLU A 400 -11.64 -6.16 16.95
C GLU A 400 -12.14 -7.22 15.93
N ASN A 401 -12.35 -6.82 14.68
CA ASN A 401 -12.79 -7.71 13.59
C ASN A 401 -11.61 -8.20 12.72
N GLY A 402 -10.38 -7.78 13.02
CA GLY A 402 -9.17 -8.06 12.23
C GLY A 402 -9.05 -7.25 10.94
N TYR A 403 -9.78 -6.13 10.80
CA TYR A 403 -9.54 -5.15 9.75
C TYR A 403 -8.41 -4.20 10.15
N ILE A 404 -7.65 -3.70 9.18
CA ILE A 404 -6.56 -2.78 9.46
C ILE A 404 -7.10 -1.45 9.97
N ASP A 405 -6.45 -0.93 11.02
CA ASP A 405 -6.68 0.41 11.54
C ASP A 405 -6.13 1.44 10.56
N ILE A 406 -7.02 2.29 10.05
CA ILE A 406 -6.69 3.34 9.08
C ILE A 406 -6.94 4.70 9.72
N GLU A 407 -5.91 5.54 9.71
CA GLU A 407 -5.99 6.95 10.11
C GLU A 407 -5.46 7.82 8.96
N ASN A 408 -6.21 8.87 8.61
CA ASN A 408 -5.87 9.75 7.49
C ASN A 408 -5.59 8.97 6.19
N HIS A 409 -6.41 7.94 5.96
CA HIS A 409 -6.34 7.06 4.79
C HIS A 409 -5.09 6.17 4.69
N ARG A 410 -4.23 6.13 5.71
CA ARG A 410 -3.04 5.27 5.74
C ARG A 410 -3.11 4.29 6.92
N PRO A 411 -2.41 3.14 6.84
CA PRO A 411 -2.33 2.20 7.97
C PRO A 411 -1.67 2.86 9.19
N ILE A 412 -2.08 2.41 10.37
CA ILE A 412 -1.42 2.72 11.64
C ILE A 412 -0.51 1.55 12.01
N TYR A 413 0.67 1.84 12.52
CA TYR A 413 1.56 0.83 13.08
C TYR A 413 1.75 1.06 14.58
N TYR A 414 1.66 -0.02 15.34
CA TYR A 414 1.89 -0.02 16.78
C TYR A 414 3.14 -0.82 17.10
N GLN A 415 3.90 -0.34 18.07
CA GLN A 415 5.00 -1.10 18.64
C GLN A 415 4.50 -2.45 19.17
N ARG A 416 5.31 -3.50 19.01
CA ARG A 416 5.02 -4.86 19.49
C ARG A 416 4.78 -4.86 21.01
N GLY A 417 3.95 -5.81 21.47
CA GLY A 417 3.57 -5.97 22.88
C GLY A 417 2.21 -5.34 23.22
N VAL A 418 1.57 -4.70 22.24
CA VAL A 418 0.20 -4.22 22.36
C VAL A 418 -0.77 -5.38 22.15
N ASP A 419 -1.25 -5.95 23.26
CA ASP A 419 -2.60 -6.51 23.24
C ASP A 419 -3.57 -5.32 23.19
N ASN A 420 -4.26 -5.13 22.07
CA ASN A 420 -5.20 -4.01 21.82
C ASN A 420 -6.24 -3.80 22.93
N SER A 421 -6.41 -4.75 23.85
CA SER A 421 -7.29 -4.64 25.00
C SER A 421 -6.78 -3.78 26.15
N ASP A 422 -5.45 -3.56 26.29
CA ASP A 422 -4.91 -2.83 27.45
C ASP A 422 -4.46 -1.42 27.08
N THR A 423 -5.38 -0.46 27.24
CA THR A 423 -5.13 0.97 27.02
C THR A 423 -4.35 1.64 28.14
N SER A 424 -3.86 0.90 29.14
CA SER A 424 -3.19 1.49 30.31
C SER A 424 -1.75 1.92 30.06
N PHE A 425 -1.10 1.40 29.01
CA PHE A 425 0.28 1.75 28.65
C PHE A 425 0.32 2.59 27.38
N SER A 426 1.20 3.60 27.37
CA SER A 426 1.42 4.44 26.21
C SER A 426 2.53 3.85 25.35
N TRP A 427 2.17 3.28 24.22
CA TRP A 427 3.08 2.60 23.28
C TRP A 427 3.53 3.53 22.16
N GLY A 428 4.62 3.14 21.50
CA GLY A 428 5.01 3.75 20.23
C GLY A 428 3.94 3.54 19.16
N LYS A 429 3.49 4.62 18.53
CA LYS A 429 2.55 4.61 17.40
C LYS A 429 3.14 5.38 16.24
N ILE A 430 3.16 4.75 15.06
CA ILE A 430 3.48 5.42 13.80
C ILE A 430 2.20 5.55 12.98
N SER A 431 1.87 6.76 12.58
CA SER A 431 0.74 7.03 11.69
C SER A 431 1.03 8.21 10.77
N TYR A 432 0.21 8.38 9.75
CA TYR A 432 0.33 9.51 8.83
C TYR A 432 -0.51 10.69 9.30
N CYS A 433 0.02 11.90 9.15
CA CYS A 433 -0.70 13.14 9.44
C CYS A 433 -0.86 14.02 8.19
N ASP A 434 -2.12 14.23 7.77
CA ASP A 434 -2.48 15.11 6.64
C ASP A 434 -2.13 16.58 6.88
N GLN A 435 -2.08 17.05 8.14
CA GLN A 435 -1.81 18.47 8.42
C GLN A 435 -0.35 18.87 8.17
N VAL A 436 0.57 17.91 8.31
CA VAL A 436 2.01 18.10 8.06
C VAL A 436 2.52 17.28 6.90
N ASN A 437 1.62 16.59 6.17
CA ASN A 437 1.92 15.66 5.07
C ASN A 437 3.11 14.74 5.36
N ALA A 438 3.14 14.14 6.55
CA ALA A 438 4.28 13.33 6.98
C ALA A 438 3.83 12.16 7.86
N TRP A 439 4.60 11.07 7.80
CA TRP A 439 4.58 10.02 8.81
C TRP A 439 5.13 10.55 10.12
N ILE A 440 4.46 10.22 11.22
CA ILE A 440 4.78 10.66 12.56
C ILE A 440 4.90 9.49 13.51
N PHE A 441 5.90 9.54 14.39
CA PHE A 441 5.98 8.74 15.59
C PHE A 441 5.38 9.52 16.76
N SER A 442 4.52 8.88 17.53
CA SER A 442 3.80 9.44 18.66
C SER A 442 3.70 8.43 19.78
N ILE A 443 3.53 8.91 21.00
CA ILE A 443 3.22 8.08 22.17
C ILE A 443 1.97 8.68 22.80
N GLU A 444 0.98 7.84 23.12
CA GLU A 444 -0.28 8.35 23.68
C GLU A 444 -0.03 9.15 24.97
N GLY A 445 -0.59 10.37 25.06
CA GLY A 445 -0.35 11.27 26.20
C GLY A 445 0.98 12.04 26.16
N LEU A 446 1.92 11.70 25.27
CA LEU A 446 3.18 12.43 25.06
C LEU A 446 3.18 13.10 23.69
N GLY A 447 2.91 14.40 23.67
CA GLY A 447 2.71 15.14 22.42
C GLY A 447 3.39 16.50 22.38
N LYS A 448 3.80 16.93 21.18
CA LYS A 448 4.29 18.29 20.93
C LYS A 448 3.15 19.30 21.05
N GLY A 449 3.00 19.85 22.25
CA GLY A 449 2.06 20.94 22.55
C GLY A 449 0.61 20.45 22.79
N ALA A 450 -0.05 21.04 23.79
CA ALA A 450 -1.36 20.61 24.31
C ALA A 450 -2.57 20.83 23.37
N LYS A 451 -2.38 20.99 22.05
CA LYS A 451 -3.51 21.10 21.12
C LYS A 451 -3.87 19.72 20.60
N LYS A 452 -4.98 19.20 21.14
CA LYS A 452 -5.58 17.88 20.86
C LYS A 452 -5.88 17.61 19.37
N ASN A 453 -5.81 18.62 18.50
CA ASN A 453 -6.20 18.50 17.09
C ASN A 453 -5.01 18.58 16.10
N ASP A 454 -3.78 18.79 16.57
CA ASP A 454 -2.65 19.18 15.70
C ASP A 454 -1.65 18.03 15.43
N CYS A 455 -2.13 16.78 15.20
CA CYS A 455 -1.26 15.63 14.92
C CYS A 455 -0.06 15.53 15.86
N SER A 456 -0.30 15.23 17.13
CA SER A 456 0.77 15.28 18.12
C SER A 456 1.87 14.25 17.80
N TRP A 457 3.05 14.74 17.44
CA TRP A 457 4.18 13.92 17.06
C TRP A 457 5.41 14.21 17.91
N LEU A 458 6.24 13.20 18.11
CA LEU A 458 7.53 13.27 18.76
C LEU A 458 8.67 13.16 17.75
N ILE A 459 8.50 12.36 16.70
CA ILE A 459 9.37 12.35 15.52
C ILE A 459 8.47 12.43 14.29
N LYS A 460 8.92 13.12 13.22
CA LYS A 460 8.22 13.13 11.94
C LYS A 460 9.19 12.95 10.78
N SER A 461 8.72 12.34 9.71
CA SER A 461 9.43 12.24 8.43
C SER A 461 9.44 13.57 7.68
N PRO A 462 10.22 13.67 6.60
CA PRO A 462 10.01 14.68 5.56
C PRO A 462 8.58 14.68 5.03
N GLU A 463 8.16 15.78 4.41
CA GLU A 463 6.87 15.80 3.71
C GLU A 463 6.88 14.76 2.59
N THR A 464 5.88 13.87 2.57
CA THR A 464 5.82 12.76 1.64
C THR A 464 4.39 12.33 1.34
N ASP A 465 4.16 11.91 0.10
CA ASP A 465 2.89 11.30 -0.32
C ASP A 465 2.93 9.75 -0.22
N ALA A 466 4.05 9.17 0.25
CA ALA A 466 4.28 7.73 0.39
C ALA A 466 3.16 7.01 1.17
N PHE A 467 2.57 5.99 0.55
CA PHE A 467 1.43 5.24 1.10
C PHE A 467 1.82 4.25 2.18
N SER A 468 2.95 3.58 2.00
CA SER A 468 3.51 2.64 2.95
C SER A 468 4.74 3.25 3.61
N LEU A 469 5.17 2.62 4.70
CA LEU A 469 6.26 3.13 5.53
C LEU A 469 7.65 2.82 4.92
N ASP A 470 7.78 1.76 4.13
CA ASP A 470 8.98 1.40 3.35
C ASP A 470 9.32 2.39 2.23
N ASP A 471 8.33 3.10 1.70
CA ASP A 471 8.53 4.14 0.69
C ASP A 471 9.04 5.47 1.30
N VAL A 472 9.08 5.57 2.63
CA VAL A 472 9.50 6.78 3.33
C VAL A 472 11.02 6.84 3.37
N PRO A 473 11.65 7.97 2.99
CA PRO A 473 13.10 8.08 3.08
C PRO A 473 13.57 7.96 4.53
N GLU A 474 14.65 7.19 4.75
CA GLU A 474 15.24 6.98 6.07
C GLU A 474 15.89 8.26 6.66
N GLY A 475 16.29 9.19 5.80
CA GLY A 475 16.95 10.45 6.16
C GLY A 475 16.00 11.63 6.43
N ASP A 476 16.56 12.69 7.01
CA ASP A 476 15.89 13.99 7.22
C ASP A 476 14.64 13.95 8.11
N TRP A 477 14.52 12.94 8.96
CA TRP A 477 13.51 12.92 10.00
C TRP A 477 13.79 14.02 11.02
N VAL A 478 12.75 14.49 11.70
CA VAL A 478 12.87 15.55 12.71
C VAL A 478 12.31 15.05 14.02
N ALA A 479 13.18 14.93 15.03
CA ALA A 479 12.84 14.59 16.40
C ALA A 479 12.59 15.84 17.26
N TRP A 480 11.70 15.72 18.24
CA TRP A 480 11.37 16.75 19.21
C TRP A 480 12.16 16.57 20.52
N THR A 481 13.35 17.13 20.62
CA THR A 481 14.17 17.09 21.85
C THR A 481 13.93 18.30 22.77
N GLY A 482 12.75 18.95 22.65
CA GLY A 482 12.50 20.31 23.16
C GLY A 482 12.97 21.41 22.20
N ARG A 483 13.75 21.03 21.18
CA ARG A 483 14.03 21.74 19.94
C ARG A 483 13.91 20.75 18.79
N LEU A 484 13.79 21.25 17.57
CA LEU A 484 13.80 20.39 16.38
C LEU A 484 15.25 19.96 16.11
N VAL A 485 15.47 18.66 16.04
CA VAL A 485 16.77 18.05 15.72
C VAL A 485 16.54 17.10 14.55
N GLU A 486 17.35 17.21 13.52
CA GLU A 486 17.38 16.25 12.41
C GLU A 486 17.92 14.91 12.93
N THR A 487 17.31 13.82 12.50
CA THR A 487 17.61 12.45 12.92
C THR A 487 17.46 11.51 11.74
N VAL A 488 18.06 10.34 11.83
CA VAL A 488 17.81 9.23 10.92
C VAL A 488 16.84 8.24 11.59
N VAL A 489 15.91 7.70 10.81
CA VAL A 489 15.04 6.59 11.21
C VAL A 489 15.18 5.50 10.15
N ASP A 490 15.73 4.36 10.55
CA ASP A 490 15.88 3.21 9.67
C ASP A 490 14.64 2.33 9.79
N ILE A 491 14.06 1.97 8.65
CA ILE A 491 12.80 1.26 8.53
C ILE A 491 13.05 0.04 7.65
N THR A 492 13.11 -1.13 8.27
CA THR A 492 13.35 -2.39 7.58
C THR A 492 12.09 -3.24 7.60
N CYS A 493 11.60 -3.65 6.42
CA CYS A 493 10.53 -4.64 6.32
C CYS A 493 11.00 -6.00 6.86
N ILE A 494 10.22 -6.62 7.74
CA ILE A 494 10.59 -7.92 8.35
C ILE A 494 9.84 -9.12 7.79
N GLU A 495 8.92 -8.91 6.85
CA GLU A 495 8.13 -10.00 6.29
C GLU A 495 8.91 -10.82 5.27
N CYS A 496 8.66 -12.12 5.26
CA CYS A 496 9.21 -13.04 4.29
C CYS A 496 8.20 -13.36 3.17
N GLU A 497 8.71 -13.80 2.02
CA GLU A 497 7.88 -14.27 0.90
C GLU A 497 7.82 -15.80 0.86
N PRO A 498 6.61 -16.39 0.81
CA PRO A 498 6.45 -17.84 0.72
C PRO A 498 6.78 -18.35 -0.70
N GLY A 499 7.46 -19.48 -0.80
CA GLY A 499 7.64 -20.22 -2.06
C GLY A 499 9.05 -20.25 -2.63
N GLU A 500 10.00 -19.53 -2.05
CA GLU A 500 11.42 -19.73 -2.33
C GLU A 500 11.99 -20.80 -1.39
N GLU A 501 12.44 -21.93 -1.93
CA GLU A 501 13.24 -22.90 -1.16
C GLU A 501 14.49 -22.17 -0.65
N ASN A 502 14.52 -21.89 0.64
CA ASN A 502 15.37 -20.90 1.33
C ASN A 502 14.95 -19.45 1.10
N ALA A 503 13.85 -19.03 1.74
CA ALA A 503 13.38 -17.67 1.73
C ALA A 503 14.53 -16.72 2.11
N VAL A 504 14.94 -15.87 1.17
CA VAL A 504 15.97 -14.84 1.37
C VAL A 504 15.62 -13.96 2.58
N GLY A 505 14.32 -13.79 2.87
CA GLY A 505 13.82 -13.06 4.03
C GLY A 505 14.09 -13.71 5.40
N CYS A 506 14.43 -15.00 5.49
CA CYS A 506 14.68 -15.69 6.77
C CYS A 506 16.16 -16.06 6.97
N ASN A 507 17.08 -15.29 6.37
CA ASN A 507 18.53 -15.50 6.41
C ASN A 507 18.98 -16.95 6.14
N PHE A 508 18.23 -17.70 5.32
CA PHE A 508 18.46 -19.13 5.02
C PHE A 508 18.36 -20.07 6.26
N ASN A 509 17.97 -19.53 7.41
CA ASN A 509 17.95 -20.21 8.72
C ASN A 509 16.53 -20.53 9.22
N GLY A 510 15.51 -20.25 8.41
CA GLY A 510 14.12 -20.58 8.71
C GLY A 510 13.29 -20.80 7.45
N ASP A 511 12.03 -21.17 7.66
CA ASP A 511 11.00 -21.32 6.63
C ASP A 511 9.99 -20.18 6.76
N CYS A 512 9.53 -19.62 5.64
CA CYS A 512 8.53 -18.55 5.67
C CYS A 512 7.12 -19.13 5.84
N LEU A 513 6.42 -18.77 6.92
CA LEU A 513 5.05 -19.20 7.17
C LEU A 513 4.07 -18.46 6.24
N GLU A 514 3.47 -19.17 5.28
CA GLU A 514 2.61 -18.59 4.23
C GLU A 514 1.45 -17.72 4.76
N LYS A 515 0.92 -18.04 5.95
CA LYS A 515 -0.23 -17.33 6.52
C LYS A 515 0.14 -16.02 7.22
N GLU A 516 1.29 -16.02 7.90
CA GLU A 516 1.70 -14.95 8.80
C GLU A 516 2.81 -14.08 8.18
N ARG A 517 3.47 -14.58 7.12
CA ARG A 517 4.65 -13.98 6.50
C ARG A 517 5.78 -13.73 7.50
N THR A 518 5.83 -14.56 8.55
CA THR A 518 6.86 -14.60 9.58
C THR A 518 7.78 -15.78 9.35
N CYS A 519 9.02 -15.65 9.80
CA CYS A 519 10.00 -16.74 9.72
C CYS A 519 9.82 -17.73 10.87
N ASP A 520 9.70 -19.02 10.53
CA ASP A 520 9.80 -20.14 11.46
C ASP A 520 11.26 -20.61 11.49
N CYS A 521 11.97 -20.25 12.56
CA CYS A 521 13.41 -20.49 12.66
C CYS A 521 13.74 -21.93 13.01
N LYS A 522 14.81 -22.45 12.41
CA LYS A 522 15.35 -23.78 12.75
C LYS A 522 15.89 -23.79 14.19
N ASP A 523 15.99 -24.97 14.80
CA ASP A 523 16.33 -25.27 16.21
C ASP A 523 17.59 -24.60 16.83
N SER A 524 18.30 -23.72 16.13
CA SER A 524 19.47 -23.00 16.61
C SER A 524 19.51 -21.53 16.18
N PHE A 525 18.38 -21.00 15.72
CA PHE A 525 18.23 -19.61 15.31
C PHE A 525 17.00 -18.97 15.94
N LEU A 526 17.10 -17.67 16.21
CA LEU A 526 16.05 -16.78 16.67
C LEU A 526 16.13 -15.46 15.90
N GLY A 527 15.29 -14.50 16.24
CA GLY A 527 15.16 -13.26 15.50
C GLY A 527 14.02 -13.33 14.50
N PHE A 528 13.49 -12.17 14.15
CA PHE A 528 12.39 -12.04 13.21
C PHE A 528 12.74 -12.52 11.79
N GLN A 529 14.03 -12.55 11.42
CA GLN A 529 14.55 -13.12 10.17
C GLN A 529 15.49 -14.32 10.43
N CYS A 530 15.40 -14.96 11.61
CA CYS A 530 16.30 -16.07 11.98
C CYS A 530 17.79 -15.71 11.91
N GLU A 531 18.11 -14.46 12.21
CA GLU A 531 19.47 -13.91 12.14
C GLU A 531 20.31 -14.22 13.39
N VAL A 532 19.67 -14.55 14.52
CA VAL A 532 20.33 -14.75 15.81
C VAL A 532 20.66 -16.21 16.00
N CYS A 533 21.94 -16.57 15.95
CA CYS A 533 22.37 -17.91 16.32
C CYS A 533 22.25 -18.12 17.84
N THR A 534 21.47 -19.11 18.27
CA THR A 534 21.29 -19.49 19.69
C THR A 534 22.12 -20.66 20.15
N ALA A 535 22.95 -21.22 19.26
CA ALA A 535 23.85 -22.32 19.59
C ALA A 535 24.83 -21.98 20.75
N CYS A 536 24.99 -20.68 21.06
CA CYS A 536 25.72 -20.25 22.23
C CYS A 536 24.85 -20.24 23.51
N GLU A 537 24.71 -21.40 24.15
CA GLU A 537 23.91 -21.56 25.37
C GLU A 537 24.49 -20.86 26.60
N SER A 538 25.81 -20.59 26.62
CA SER A 538 26.43 -19.86 27.72
C SER A 538 27.59 -18.97 27.29
N LEU A 539 27.67 -17.82 27.92
CA LEU A 539 28.72 -16.83 27.70
C LEU A 539 29.69 -16.84 28.87
N THR A 540 30.98 -16.90 28.56
CA THR A 540 32.05 -16.58 29.49
C THR A 540 32.51 -15.15 29.26
N HIS A 541 33.02 -14.51 30.30
CA HIS A 541 33.64 -13.19 30.19
C HIS A 541 35.16 -13.33 30.27
N SER A 542 35.86 -12.48 29.54
CA SER A 542 37.29 -12.27 29.69
C SER A 542 37.54 -10.87 30.28
N GLY A 543 38.59 -10.72 31.09
CA GLY A 543 38.96 -9.42 31.69
C GLY A 543 38.62 -9.28 33.18
N HIS A 544 38.39 -8.05 33.65
CA HIS A 544 38.20 -7.70 35.06
C HIS A 544 36.72 -7.50 35.46
N PHE A 545 35.80 -8.22 34.82
CA PHE A 545 34.34 -8.07 34.96
C PHE A 545 33.85 -7.92 36.41
N TRP A 546 34.19 -8.86 37.29
CA TRP A 546 33.72 -8.85 38.69
C TRP A 546 34.23 -7.65 39.50
N ALA A 547 35.45 -7.19 39.23
CA ALA A 547 35.98 -6.00 39.91
C ALA A 547 35.24 -4.73 39.46
N GLU A 548 34.78 -4.69 38.21
CA GLU A 548 33.97 -3.59 37.69
C GLU A 548 32.54 -3.63 38.24
N ILE A 549 31.89 -4.81 38.31
CA ILE A 549 30.57 -4.97 38.94
C ILE A 549 30.57 -4.47 40.38
N GLU A 550 31.54 -4.90 41.18
CA GLU A 550 31.62 -4.53 42.59
C GLU A 550 31.70 -3.00 42.75
N THR A 551 32.43 -2.34 41.85
CA THR A 551 32.56 -0.88 41.83
C THR A 551 31.23 -0.19 41.45
N GLU A 552 30.51 -0.72 40.45
CA GLU A 552 29.23 -0.17 39.98
C GLU A 552 28.09 -0.35 40.98
N MET A 553 27.92 -1.54 41.56
CA MET A 553 26.84 -1.73 42.53
C MET A 553 27.11 -0.97 43.83
N LEU A 554 28.37 -0.84 44.25
CA LEU A 554 28.73 0.00 45.40
C LEU A 554 28.31 1.47 45.14
N THR A 555 28.49 1.95 43.91
CA THR A 555 28.06 3.31 43.53
C THR A 555 26.54 3.42 43.49
N VAL A 556 25.82 2.45 42.93
CA VAL A 556 24.34 2.41 42.95
C VAL A 556 23.81 2.45 44.39
N ALA A 557 24.33 1.60 45.29
CA ALA A 557 23.90 1.53 46.69
C ALA A 557 24.09 2.88 47.42
N THR A 558 25.18 3.61 47.13
CA THR A 558 25.41 4.93 47.74
C THR A 558 24.43 6.02 47.30
N ILE A 559 23.79 5.89 46.13
CA ILE A 559 22.76 6.83 45.66
C ILE A 559 21.43 6.59 46.41
N GLY A 560 21.18 5.35 46.83
CA GLY A 560 19.96 4.88 47.49
C GLY A 560 19.87 5.07 49.00
N ASN A 561 20.70 5.88 49.66
CA ASN A 561 20.58 6.25 51.10
C ASN A 561 20.48 5.11 52.15
N GLU A 562 20.57 3.84 51.76
CA GLU A 562 20.59 2.67 52.64
C GLU A 562 22.01 2.15 52.83
N THR A 563 22.34 1.82 54.08
CA THR A 563 23.68 1.39 54.52
C THR A 563 23.99 -0.08 54.24
N ASP A 564 23.11 -0.79 53.53
CA ASP A 564 23.28 -2.21 53.22
C ASP A 564 24.15 -2.37 51.97
N ILE A 565 25.46 -2.23 52.18
CA ILE A 565 26.46 -2.62 51.19
C ILE A 565 26.38 -4.15 51.07
N VAL A 566 25.72 -4.61 50.02
CA VAL A 566 25.65 -6.03 49.67
C VAL A 566 27.01 -6.47 49.15
N ASP A 567 27.62 -7.46 49.80
CA ASP A 567 28.87 -8.09 49.34
C ASP A 567 28.56 -9.06 48.19
N ILE A 568 28.59 -8.53 46.96
CA ILE A 568 28.17 -9.21 45.72
C ILE A 568 29.09 -10.37 45.39
N GLN A 569 30.38 -10.26 45.71
CA GLN A 569 31.33 -11.34 45.46
C GLN A 569 31.00 -12.58 46.31
N SER A 570 30.33 -12.38 47.45
CA SER A 570 29.80 -13.48 48.26
C SER A 570 28.48 -14.05 47.73
N GLN A 571 27.73 -13.28 46.93
CA GLN A 571 26.40 -13.66 46.41
C GLN A 571 26.44 -14.32 45.03
N PHE A 572 27.41 -13.98 44.19
CA PHE A 572 27.60 -14.57 42.87
C PHE A 572 28.94 -15.30 42.83
N ASN A 573 28.93 -16.56 42.39
CA ASN A 573 30.14 -17.37 42.43
C ASN A 573 31.03 -16.94 41.26
N SER A 574 32.24 -16.44 41.53
CA SER A 574 33.13 -15.81 40.52
C SER A 574 33.45 -16.64 39.25
N THR A 575 33.12 -17.92 39.24
CA THR A 575 33.25 -18.85 38.09
C THR A 575 31.98 -18.98 37.26
N GLU A 576 30.91 -18.25 37.57
CA GLU A 576 29.63 -18.40 36.90
C GLU A 576 29.64 -17.77 35.51
N PHE A 577 29.04 -18.51 34.59
CA PHE A 577 28.82 -18.13 33.20
C PHE A 577 27.42 -17.53 33.10
N PHE A 578 27.23 -16.58 32.20
CA PHE A 578 25.89 -16.19 31.78
C PHE A 578 25.26 -17.37 31.06
N GLN A 579 24.14 -17.88 31.57
CA GLN A 579 23.41 -18.98 30.95
C GLN A 579 22.24 -18.41 30.17
N SER A 580 21.92 -19.01 29.02
CA SER A 580 20.66 -18.73 28.34
C SER A 580 19.52 -18.99 29.30
N LEU A 581 18.61 -18.04 29.42
CA LEU A 581 17.34 -18.28 30.09
C LEU A 581 16.49 -19.18 29.18
N LEU A 582 16.07 -20.35 29.68
CA LEU A 582 15.25 -21.31 28.94
C LEU A 582 13.89 -21.47 29.63
N LYS A 583 12.80 -21.46 28.87
CA LYS A 583 11.44 -21.80 29.30
C LYS A 583 10.96 -22.95 28.42
N ASP A 584 10.62 -24.09 29.02
CA ASP A 584 10.18 -25.28 28.27
C ASP A 584 11.12 -25.69 27.12
N GLU A 585 12.44 -25.61 27.35
CA GLU A 585 13.52 -25.88 26.38
C GLU A 585 13.69 -24.82 25.27
N THR A 586 12.86 -23.78 25.20
CA THR A 586 13.04 -22.64 24.29
C THR A 586 13.73 -21.49 25.00
N ALA A 587 14.64 -20.78 24.31
CA ALA A 587 15.26 -19.61 24.89
C ALA A 587 14.23 -18.50 25.13
N VAL A 588 14.35 -17.82 26.27
CA VAL A 588 13.56 -16.63 26.56
C VAL A 588 14.19 -15.46 25.82
N GLU A 589 13.32 -14.66 25.21
CA GLU A 589 13.70 -13.57 24.32
C GLU A 589 13.27 -12.23 24.88
N ALA A 590 14.07 -11.21 24.59
CA ALA A 590 13.70 -9.81 24.72
C ALA A 590 14.13 -9.11 23.43
N TYR A 591 13.19 -8.43 22.77
CA TYR A 591 13.41 -7.81 21.45
C TYR A 591 13.98 -8.80 20.41
N ASP A 592 13.43 -10.02 20.36
CA ASP A 592 13.86 -11.14 19.50
C ASP A 592 15.35 -11.48 19.62
N ARG A 593 15.93 -11.25 20.80
CA ARG A 593 17.31 -11.62 21.15
C ARG A 593 17.29 -12.48 22.39
N GLN A 594 18.19 -13.46 22.43
CA GLN A 594 18.36 -14.35 23.57
C GLN A 594 18.71 -13.57 24.83
N VAL A 595 17.98 -13.83 25.92
CA VAL A 595 18.28 -13.30 27.24
C VAL A 595 19.20 -14.26 27.97
N TYR A 596 20.29 -13.71 28.50
CA TYR A 596 21.19 -14.46 29.37
C TYR A 596 21.05 -13.98 30.81
N PHE A 597 21.28 -14.88 31.75
CA PHE A 597 21.20 -14.54 33.17
C PHE A 597 22.29 -15.22 34.02
N ILE A 598 22.53 -14.64 35.19
CA ILE A 598 23.27 -15.26 36.30
C ILE A 598 22.38 -15.16 37.54
N GLY A 599 22.05 -16.31 38.12
CA GLY A 599 21.30 -16.39 39.38
C GLY A 599 22.22 -16.36 40.59
N GLY A 600 21.95 -15.48 41.56
CA GLY A 600 22.68 -15.38 42.81
C GLY A 600 22.13 -16.30 43.91
N VAL A 601 22.88 -16.40 45.02
CA VAL A 601 22.51 -17.21 46.21
C VAL A 601 21.22 -16.71 46.89
N SER A 602 20.86 -15.44 46.70
CA SER A 602 19.72 -14.74 47.31
C SER A 602 18.50 -14.59 46.40
N GLU A 603 18.42 -15.32 45.28
CA GLU A 603 17.43 -15.11 44.20
C GLU A 603 17.57 -13.76 43.46
N ASP A 604 18.62 -13.00 43.72
CA ASP A 604 18.97 -11.84 42.91
C ASP A 604 19.45 -12.30 41.53
N ILE A 605 19.11 -11.54 40.48
CA ILE A 605 19.38 -11.94 39.10
C ILE A 605 20.07 -10.81 38.34
N LEU A 606 21.13 -11.17 37.64
CA LEU A 606 21.75 -10.32 36.61
C LEU A 606 21.27 -10.77 35.24
N PHE A 607 20.67 -9.85 34.48
CA PHE A 607 20.29 -10.06 33.10
C PHE A 607 21.31 -9.45 32.17
N LEU A 608 21.62 -10.15 31.09
CA LEU A 608 22.19 -9.58 29.88
C LEU A 608 21.14 -9.72 28.78
N MET A 609 20.66 -8.60 28.28
CA MET A 609 19.60 -8.57 27.27
C MET A 609 19.74 -7.38 26.33
N TYR A 610 19.19 -7.51 25.13
CA TYR A 610 19.06 -6.42 24.18
C TYR A 610 17.86 -5.54 24.54
N THR A 611 18.00 -4.23 24.43
CA THR A 611 16.99 -3.24 24.84
C THR A 611 16.42 -2.47 23.64
N GLY A 612 16.44 -3.07 22.45
CA GLY A 612 16.01 -2.46 21.19
C GLY A 612 17.12 -1.77 20.39
N SER A 613 18.15 -1.23 21.06
CA SER A 613 19.26 -0.49 20.43
C SER A 613 20.66 -0.82 20.95
N LYS A 614 20.75 -1.49 22.10
CA LYS A 614 22.00 -1.82 22.80
C LYS A 614 21.82 -3.05 23.66
N TYR A 615 22.93 -3.68 24.01
CA TYR A 615 22.93 -4.69 25.06
C TYR A 615 23.12 -4.03 26.42
N SER A 616 22.40 -4.51 27.42
CA SER A 616 22.51 -4.02 28.78
C SER A 616 22.66 -5.16 29.77
N ILE A 617 23.46 -4.92 30.81
CA ILE A 617 23.52 -5.76 32.00
C ILE A 617 22.72 -5.07 33.09
N ARG A 618 21.68 -5.74 33.56
CA ARG A 618 20.75 -5.21 34.57
C ARG A 618 20.69 -6.10 35.79
N TYR A 619 20.55 -5.48 36.95
CA TYR A 619 20.35 -6.13 38.22
C TYR A 619 18.90 -6.00 38.66
N ILE A 620 18.30 -7.11 39.06
CA ILE A 620 16.97 -7.17 39.65
C ILE A 620 17.10 -7.83 41.01
N SER A 621 16.59 -7.16 42.04
CA SER A 621 16.55 -7.73 43.39
C SER A 621 15.47 -8.79 43.49
N ALA A 622 15.72 -9.81 44.32
CA ALA A 622 14.73 -10.83 44.63
C ALA A 622 13.40 -10.24 45.11
N GLU A 623 13.45 -9.14 45.87
CA GLU A 623 12.27 -8.44 46.36
C GLU A 623 11.35 -7.97 45.23
N ALA A 624 11.92 -7.45 44.13
CA ALA A 624 11.15 -7.04 42.96
C ALA A 624 10.45 -8.22 42.27
N LEU A 625 10.99 -9.43 42.42
CA LEU A 625 10.43 -10.67 41.85
C LEU A 625 9.43 -11.35 42.79
N THR A 626 9.38 -11.01 44.09
CA THR A 626 8.39 -11.58 45.02
C THR A 626 6.98 -11.05 44.79
N ASP A 627 5.96 -11.92 44.86
CA ASP A 627 4.56 -11.48 44.85
C ASP A 627 4.13 -10.93 46.22
N THR A 628 2.96 -10.31 46.27
CA THR A 628 2.39 -9.80 47.53
C THR A 628 2.14 -10.89 48.58
N ASN A 629 2.25 -12.17 48.21
CA ASN A 629 2.14 -13.32 49.10
C ASN A 629 3.49 -13.91 49.51
N GLY A 630 4.61 -13.27 49.12
CA GLY A 630 5.97 -13.73 49.41
C GLY A 630 6.33 -15.07 48.78
N LYS A 631 5.59 -15.52 47.75
CA LYS A 631 5.91 -16.75 47.03
C LYS A 631 6.85 -16.41 45.88
N THR A 632 8.03 -17.02 45.92
CA THR A 632 9.04 -16.89 44.87
C THR A 632 8.54 -17.65 43.64
N LEU A 633 8.03 -16.89 42.69
CA LEU A 633 7.39 -17.39 41.46
C LEU A 633 8.34 -17.15 40.29
N ALA A 634 9.62 -17.47 40.52
CA ALA A 634 10.77 -17.04 39.74
C ALA A 634 10.54 -17.23 38.23
N ASP A 635 10.10 -18.41 37.80
CA ASP A 635 10.02 -18.70 36.36
C ASP A 635 8.87 -17.97 35.65
N THR A 636 7.65 -17.98 36.20
CA THR A 636 6.49 -17.35 35.55
C THR A 636 6.55 -15.84 35.62
N LYS A 637 6.95 -15.26 36.76
CA LYS A 637 7.06 -13.81 36.90
C LYS A 637 8.21 -13.24 36.10
N LEU A 638 9.34 -13.94 36.05
CA LEU A 638 10.46 -13.49 35.24
C LEU A 638 10.10 -13.50 33.75
N THR A 639 9.43 -14.55 33.29
CA THR A 639 9.02 -14.58 31.90
C THR A 639 8.01 -13.47 31.60
N ASN A 640 6.99 -13.28 32.45
CA ASN A 640 6.06 -12.17 32.29
C ASN A 640 6.78 -10.83 32.34
N TYR A 641 7.78 -10.66 33.23
CA TYR A 641 8.59 -9.46 33.30
C TYR A 641 9.29 -9.19 31.96
N LEU A 642 9.94 -10.20 31.38
CA LEU A 642 10.63 -10.07 30.09
C LEU A 642 9.66 -9.88 28.92
N GLU A 643 8.50 -10.53 28.93
CA GLU A 643 7.43 -10.35 27.93
C GLU A 643 6.82 -8.94 27.98
N THR A 644 6.74 -8.34 29.17
CA THR A 644 6.27 -6.96 29.37
C THR A 644 7.39 -5.92 29.44
N PHE A 645 8.65 -6.36 29.29
CA PHE A 645 9.81 -5.49 29.50
C PHE A 645 9.84 -4.43 28.40
N HIS A 646 9.76 -3.18 28.81
CA HIS A 646 10.02 -2.05 27.93
C HIS A 646 11.01 -1.11 28.60
N THR A 647 12.11 -0.85 27.91
CA THR A 647 13.28 -0.14 28.44
C THR A 647 12.93 1.21 29.08
N PHE A 648 11.94 1.92 28.53
CA PHE A 648 11.51 3.22 29.03
C PHE A 648 10.66 3.14 30.31
N TRP A 649 9.77 2.15 30.40
CA TRP A 649 8.79 2.04 31.49
C TRP A 649 9.32 1.28 32.70
N GLU A 650 10.37 0.50 32.49
CA GLU A 650 10.87 -0.40 33.51
C GLU A 650 11.71 0.32 34.55
N THR A 651 11.21 0.33 35.80
CA THR A 651 11.85 1.00 36.93
C THR A 651 12.35 0.02 38.00
N ASN A 652 12.00 -1.26 37.92
CA ASN A 652 12.36 -2.26 38.94
C ASN A 652 13.74 -2.91 38.69
N SER A 653 14.47 -2.48 37.66
CA SER A 653 15.82 -2.96 37.36
C SER A 653 16.84 -1.83 37.45
N THR A 654 18.02 -2.15 37.96
CA THR A 654 19.17 -1.25 37.97
C THR A 654 20.06 -1.55 36.75
N LEU A 655 20.32 -0.55 35.92
CA LEU A 655 21.30 -0.65 34.84
C LEU A 655 22.72 -0.60 35.41
N LEU A 656 23.55 -1.59 35.11
CA LEU A 656 24.96 -1.65 35.54
C LEU A 656 25.91 -1.31 34.40
N PHE A 657 25.73 -1.98 33.27
CA PHE A 657 26.56 -1.80 32.08
C PHE A 657 25.68 -1.75 30.84
N GLU A 658 26.14 -1.05 29.83
CA GLU A 658 25.53 -1.05 28.50
C GLU A 658 26.60 -1.01 27.42
N THR A 659 26.26 -1.47 26.23
CA THR A 659 27.09 -1.25 25.05
C THR A 659 26.81 0.13 24.48
N GLY A 660 27.67 0.59 23.58
CA GLY A 660 27.23 1.60 22.62
C GLY A 660 26.05 1.08 21.79
N ILE A 661 25.39 1.98 21.07
CA ILE A 661 24.42 1.62 20.04
C ILE A 661 25.02 0.57 19.12
N THR A 662 24.26 -0.49 18.89
CA THR A 662 24.69 -1.60 18.06
C THR A 662 23.51 -2.28 17.40
N ARG A 663 23.72 -2.70 16.16
CA ARG A 663 22.81 -3.60 15.42
C ARG A 663 23.33 -5.04 15.40
N GLU A 664 24.46 -5.26 16.06
CA GLU A 664 25.03 -6.59 16.18
C GLU A 664 24.02 -7.50 16.86
N ILE A 665 23.86 -8.67 16.29
CA ILE A 665 22.85 -9.65 16.67
C ILE A 665 23.26 -10.40 17.96
N SER A 666 24.52 -10.24 18.37
CA SER A 666 25.14 -10.93 19.50
C SER A 666 25.91 -9.95 20.39
N PRO A 667 25.97 -10.20 21.72
CA PRO A 667 26.78 -9.39 22.64
C PRO A 667 28.31 -9.61 22.50
N LEU A 668 28.73 -10.54 21.64
CA LEU A 668 30.12 -10.97 21.49
C LEU A 668 30.99 -9.88 20.84
N GLY A 669 32.17 -9.64 21.41
CA GLY A 669 33.13 -8.67 20.87
C GLY A 669 32.74 -7.20 21.03
N LEU A 670 31.61 -6.90 21.67
CA LEU A 670 31.14 -5.53 21.88
C LEU A 670 31.96 -4.80 22.95
N SER A 671 32.00 -3.47 22.83
CA SER A 671 32.55 -2.60 23.87
C SER A 671 31.47 -2.22 24.88
N TRP A 672 31.78 -2.41 26.14
CA TRP A 672 30.88 -2.15 27.27
C TRP A 672 31.28 -0.87 28.00
N PHE A 673 30.30 -0.21 28.59
CA PHE A 673 30.42 1.03 29.34
C PHE A 673 29.65 0.91 30.65
N SER A 674 30.23 1.46 31.72
CA SER A 674 29.59 1.53 33.03
C SER A 674 28.47 2.58 33.02
N ALA A 675 27.31 2.23 33.57
CA ALA A 675 26.14 3.11 33.59
C ALA A 675 26.32 4.32 34.51
N THR A 676 27.05 4.18 35.64
CA THR A 676 27.21 5.29 36.59
C THR A 676 28.36 6.22 36.21
N SER A 677 29.46 5.67 35.70
CA SER A 677 30.69 6.43 35.44
C SER A 677 30.84 6.84 33.98
N ASN A 678 30.07 6.23 33.08
CA ASN A 678 30.23 6.34 31.62
C ASN A 678 31.68 6.04 31.17
N THR A 679 32.39 5.19 31.91
CA THR A 679 33.74 4.74 31.55
C THR A 679 33.68 3.41 30.84
N LYS A 680 34.59 3.22 29.88
CA LYS A 680 34.71 1.96 29.15
C LYS A 680 35.11 0.84 30.11
N ALA A 681 34.28 -0.20 30.16
CA ALA A 681 34.52 -1.44 30.88
C ALA A 681 35.52 -2.31 30.13
N ASN A 682 36.42 -2.99 30.86
CA ASN A 682 37.47 -3.83 30.30
C ASN A 682 37.11 -5.31 30.42
N PHE A 683 35.97 -5.67 29.86
CA PHE A 683 35.58 -7.06 29.65
C PHE A 683 34.97 -7.28 28.27
N THR A 684 35.02 -8.53 27.82
CA THR A 684 34.36 -8.99 26.59
C THR A 684 33.64 -10.31 26.88
N PHE A 685 32.57 -10.57 26.13
CA PHE A 685 31.92 -11.87 26.15
C PHE A 685 32.47 -12.78 25.04
N GLU A 686 32.61 -14.06 25.39
CA GLU A 686 33.00 -15.15 24.50
C GLU A 686 32.04 -16.32 24.69
N CYS A 687 31.78 -17.07 23.63
CA CYS A 687 30.98 -18.28 23.76
C CYS A 687 31.78 -19.39 24.46
N THR A 688 31.19 -20.08 25.42
CA THR A 688 31.87 -21.19 26.11
C THR A 688 32.13 -22.39 25.19
N ASN A 689 31.26 -22.59 24.19
CA ASN A 689 31.36 -23.68 23.25
C ASN A 689 31.95 -23.21 21.91
N LEU A 690 33.26 -23.48 21.73
CA LEU A 690 34.01 -23.12 20.53
C LEU A 690 33.49 -23.79 19.26
N GLU A 691 32.86 -24.96 19.35
CA GLU A 691 32.31 -25.67 18.18
C GLU A 691 31.09 -24.95 17.59
N PHE A 692 30.34 -24.24 18.43
CA PHE A 692 29.20 -23.43 18.02
C PHE A 692 29.58 -22.01 17.62
N ALA A 693 30.69 -21.48 18.15
CA ALA A 693 31.22 -20.20 17.70
C ALA A 693 31.41 -20.18 16.17
N ASP A 694 31.98 -21.25 15.59
CA ASP A 694 32.18 -21.34 14.14
C ASP A 694 30.87 -21.45 13.34
N GLN A 695 29.79 -21.98 13.93
CA GLN A 695 28.46 -22.08 13.30
C GLN A 695 27.73 -20.73 13.31
N CYS A 696 27.90 -19.94 14.37
CA CYS A 696 27.32 -18.60 14.45
C CYS A 696 28.13 -17.56 13.65
N ILE A 697 29.38 -17.86 13.30
CA ILE A 697 30.30 -16.98 12.56
C ILE A 697 30.16 -17.16 11.03
N THR A 698 29.27 -18.03 10.52
CA THR A 698 29.13 -18.21 9.06
C THR A 698 28.57 -16.96 8.37
N LYS A 699 29.50 -16.09 7.96
CA LYS A 699 29.47 -15.00 6.97
C LYS A 699 28.08 -14.53 6.54
N GLY A 700 27.62 -13.46 7.18
CA GLY A 700 26.89 -12.40 6.46
C GLY A 700 27.73 -11.83 5.32
#